data_AF-A0ABD3G6C1-F1
#
_entry.id   AF-A0ABD3G6C1-F1
#
_cell.length_a   1.000
_cell.length_b   1.000
_cell.length_c   1.000
_cell.angle_alpha   90.00
_cell.angle_beta   90.00
_cell.angle_gamma   90.00
#
_symmetry.space_group_name_H-M   'P 1'
#
loop_
_entity.id
_entity.type
_entity.pdbx_description
1 polymer ?
#
loop_
_entity_poly.entity_id
_entity_poly.type
_entity_poly.pdbx_seq_one_letter_code
_entity_poly.pdbx_strand_id
1 'polypeptide(L)'
;MEVAVVSEAVVSEALHQLYSPLSSPRVRRRADSLLQQFQRSPEAAQTALTVLQAPIVDTGNTDHNALLRAKRAFSASTIYFTVASYIRKYKMENPANWTPEERAQHEMLVKEFGLMAQEVWNVLTGPNGTQEELNVQTHLALTIAVILLRFHEPQGDTTVVGAVEWLVQNQQHPVSDGVTAALTNFAVLLTLKVIPEEVDNKRVKFSKVKRVHCEDMVQQCAGHVVRTVLPLIATAIDASEEQVQLRGLLLQAFASWVEHGTVPPSVIIECGLLDRAFRETLAPSFSEYALQVVREVVRVCRQDEHVQLMELVMNNFVVLGKHVQERITASEKSQEFCLANCARAISECGQAFIVYFVDYTLDMRAGSLVYEFLETILFFTSLNNLDISNETMEFWIDFRAYVSGKHEQRMYVFETFISRLIVILIERTQYPEGFEAFPEAAKERFFLYRSEVRSVFRALATVTMASEDNFIVDAIHAIFRQYEAVDSGSPLPANWWKRTEVYVHALSALSKSIREEDTFLIPRLFECLSRKEPSHRALSRTVTIFLGVAGHWFARHPEYLSTYAFQIISNGFESQDDPGFPFSQHGQEDHVGAVALRKLTLRCGSHFFNPLWMDSLVNLYRSNRAAVGGPAGSCLTGNSSKLIVDSICHVLTTVSYKDALPVVEELGAIMFADLAARYSQLNADDEGSGEFLCEMFNHLLVLATRIPVQVDQETPHPVLCVLQKHWGVLETILRVYSCSEEVAERFCALFVGVFESLRSQALELASAIMPVLLEQFAHSHDGSYLSVIRSVIGCAGDDEATAVSLTRVMVIVSETSMAKIAADGSVDEHPGLTTALFSLVATCGTHHPSILVQSNQLEGVLALALHAFKSQNPEVGAATLDFLLELGSLYGQILRTPDSLLHGLEFSGKLLLHQQIQTLFFEKDVQYHVLFALFNAAAGGMSPSLMEKIAEVVRSCWVYFGRQRSEELIFRLLSDGNFLGSQVSERARSEFLAFISTPSCVDNPRKFKRVLNAFCDHFKRNLSGSANAESMPA
;
A
#
# COMPACT_ATOMS: atom_id res chain seq x y z
N MET A 1 -20.06 24.47 -36.79
CA MET A 1 -21.05 23.38 -36.54
C MET A 1 -22.11 23.92 -35.60
N GLU A 2 -23.35 23.98 -36.03
CA GLU A 2 -24.48 24.07 -35.11
C GLU A 2 -24.41 22.87 -34.14
N VAL A 3 -24.36 23.16 -32.84
CA VAL A 3 -24.46 22.12 -31.81
C VAL A 3 -25.84 21.52 -31.96
N ALA A 4 -25.93 20.28 -32.42
CA ALA A 4 -27.19 19.56 -32.49
C ALA A 4 -27.82 19.55 -31.09
N VAL A 5 -28.97 20.24 -30.95
CA VAL A 5 -29.72 20.31 -29.69
C VAL A 5 -30.14 18.89 -29.32
N VAL A 6 -29.56 18.37 -28.24
CA VAL A 6 -29.89 17.04 -27.71
C VAL A 6 -31.24 17.16 -27.01
N SER A 7 -32.29 16.59 -27.59
CA SER A 7 -33.64 16.67 -27.03
C SER A 7 -33.79 15.80 -25.76
N GLU A 8 -34.77 16.11 -24.92
CA GLU A 8 -35.10 15.36 -23.69
C GLU A 8 -35.34 13.86 -23.97
N ALA A 9 -35.93 13.53 -25.13
CA ALA A 9 -36.13 12.16 -25.57
C ALA A 9 -34.80 11.40 -25.79
N VAL A 10 -33.77 12.08 -26.30
CA VAL A 10 -32.43 11.51 -26.50
C VAL A 10 -31.73 11.29 -25.17
N VAL A 11 -31.87 12.22 -24.21
CA VAL A 11 -31.33 12.05 -22.84
C VAL A 11 -32.01 10.88 -22.14
N SER A 12 -33.33 10.76 -22.27
CA SER A 12 -34.12 9.65 -21.73
C SER A 12 -33.66 8.29 -22.28
N GLU A 13 -33.46 8.20 -23.60
CA GLU A 13 -33.00 6.98 -24.26
C GLU A 13 -31.55 6.63 -23.86
N ALA A 14 -30.67 7.63 -23.78
CA ALA A 14 -29.29 7.44 -23.33
C ALA A 14 -29.23 6.92 -21.88
N LEU A 15 -30.04 7.47 -20.97
CA LEU A 15 -30.14 6.96 -19.60
C LEU A 15 -30.66 5.52 -19.55
N HIS A 16 -31.68 5.19 -20.37
CA HIS A 16 -32.17 3.82 -20.45
C HIS A 16 -31.07 2.85 -20.93
N GLN A 17 -30.31 3.24 -21.95
CA GLN A 17 -29.18 2.45 -22.45
C GLN A 17 -28.05 2.31 -21.44
N LEU A 18 -27.76 3.36 -20.65
CA LEU A 18 -26.71 3.36 -19.65
C LEU A 18 -27.00 2.36 -18.52
N TYR A 19 -28.24 2.34 -18.00
CA TYR A 19 -28.64 1.52 -16.86
C TYR A 19 -29.22 0.15 -17.26
N SER A 20 -29.51 -0.09 -18.54
CA SER A 20 -30.03 -1.38 -18.99
C SER A 20 -28.98 -2.50 -18.87
N PRO A 21 -29.31 -3.64 -18.22
CA PRO A 21 -28.42 -4.79 -18.12
C PRO A 21 -28.15 -5.44 -19.50
N LEU A 22 -29.02 -5.20 -20.48
CA LEU A 22 -28.94 -5.74 -21.83
C LEU A 22 -28.00 -4.94 -22.76
N SER A 23 -27.57 -3.74 -22.35
CA SER A 23 -26.71 -2.88 -23.16
C SER A 23 -25.25 -3.31 -23.10
N SER A 24 -24.61 -3.43 -24.27
CA SER A 24 -23.18 -3.77 -24.37
C SER A 24 -22.27 -2.68 -23.78
N PRO A 25 -21.03 -3.02 -23.35
CA PRO A 25 -20.08 -2.04 -22.83
C PRO A 25 -19.75 -0.89 -23.80
N ARG A 26 -19.88 -1.11 -25.12
CA ARG A 26 -19.71 -0.06 -26.14
C ARG A 26 -20.90 0.91 -26.17
N VAL A 27 -22.12 0.37 -26.04
CA VAL A 27 -23.36 1.17 -26.02
C VAL A 27 -23.41 2.03 -24.76
N ARG A 28 -23.08 1.47 -23.58
CA ARG A 28 -23.01 2.24 -22.33
C ARG A 28 -22.00 3.39 -22.40
N ARG A 29 -20.82 3.16 -22.98
CA ARG A 29 -19.82 4.22 -23.20
C ARG A 29 -20.32 5.33 -24.14
N ARG A 30 -21.06 4.98 -25.19
CA ARG A 30 -21.64 5.97 -26.11
C ARG A 30 -22.74 6.78 -25.42
N ALA A 31 -23.62 6.12 -24.67
CA ALA A 31 -24.67 6.76 -23.91
C ALA A 31 -24.10 7.73 -22.85
N ASP A 32 -23.08 7.31 -22.10
CA ASP A 32 -22.38 8.16 -21.14
C ASP A 32 -21.74 9.39 -21.82
N SER A 33 -21.07 9.20 -22.96
CA SER A 33 -20.50 10.31 -23.74
C SER A 33 -21.56 11.32 -24.19
N LEU A 34 -22.73 10.86 -24.63
CA LEU A 34 -23.86 11.72 -25.00
C LEU A 34 -24.40 12.50 -23.80
N LEU A 35 -24.53 11.85 -22.63
CA LEU A 35 -24.98 12.48 -21.40
C LEU A 35 -23.98 13.56 -20.92
N GLN A 36 -22.68 13.29 -21.01
CA GLN A 36 -21.64 14.28 -20.72
C GLN A 36 -21.65 15.46 -21.70
N GLN A 37 -21.95 15.23 -22.97
CA GLN A 37 -22.14 16.30 -23.96
C GLN A 37 -23.36 17.16 -23.61
N PHE A 38 -24.48 16.53 -23.24
CA PHE A 38 -25.68 17.24 -22.80
C PHE A 38 -25.40 18.11 -21.57
N GLN A 39 -24.70 17.60 -20.55
CA GLN A 39 -24.34 18.37 -19.34
C GLN A 39 -23.54 19.66 -19.62
N ARG A 40 -22.86 19.74 -20.76
CA ARG A 40 -22.09 20.93 -21.19
C ARG A 40 -22.90 21.90 -22.04
N SER A 41 -24.13 21.55 -22.40
CA SER A 41 -25.01 22.40 -23.21
C SER A 41 -25.65 23.52 -22.37
N PRO A 42 -25.95 24.69 -22.96
CA PRO A 42 -26.52 25.82 -22.23
C PRO A 42 -27.95 25.56 -21.72
N GLU A 43 -28.71 24.68 -22.38
CA GLU A 43 -30.09 24.34 -22.05
C GLU A 43 -30.21 23.24 -20.97
N ALA A 44 -29.08 22.62 -20.61
CA ALA A 44 -29.04 21.46 -19.72
C ALA A 44 -29.64 21.74 -18.34
N ALA A 45 -29.24 22.86 -17.72
CA ALA A 45 -29.68 23.22 -16.37
C ALA A 45 -31.19 23.50 -16.31
N GLN A 46 -31.72 24.25 -17.28
CA GLN A 46 -33.15 24.55 -17.34
C GLN A 46 -33.97 23.27 -17.58
N THR A 47 -33.51 22.40 -18.49
CA THR A 47 -34.17 21.12 -18.79
C THR A 47 -34.14 20.20 -17.57
N ALA A 48 -32.99 20.07 -16.92
CA ALA A 48 -32.85 19.29 -15.69
C ALA A 48 -33.76 19.81 -14.56
N LEU A 49 -33.89 21.14 -14.43
CA LEU A 49 -34.77 21.74 -13.44
C LEU A 49 -36.25 21.41 -13.71
N THR A 50 -36.70 21.45 -14.97
CA THR A 50 -38.08 21.06 -15.31
C THR A 50 -38.39 19.60 -14.98
N VAL A 51 -37.42 18.69 -15.17
CA VAL A 51 -37.55 17.27 -14.77
C VAL A 51 -37.71 17.13 -13.25
N LEU A 52 -36.99 17.94 -12.48
CA LEU A 52 -37.06 17.92 -11.01
C LEU A 52 -38.32 18.57 -10.45
N GLN A 53 -38.85 19.60 -11.12
CA GLN A 53 -40.11 20.25 -10.75
C GLN A 53 -41.34 19.38 -11.07
N ALA A 54 -41.24 18.45 -12.03
CA ALA A 54 -42.32 17.53 -12.34
C ALA A 54 -42.67 16.62 -11.14
N PRO A 55 -43.96 16.30 -10.92
CA PRO A 55 -44.39 15.48 -9.79
C PRO A 55 -43.85 14.04 -9.91
N ILE A 56 -43.46 13.46 -8.79
CA ILE A 56 -43.05 12.05 -8.72
C ILE A 56 -44.33 11.20 -8.69
N VAL A 57 -44.56 10.43 -9.76
CA VAL A 57 -45.74 9.55 -9.88
C VAL A 57 -45.25 8.11 -9.90
N ASP A 58 -45.64 7.33 -8.90
CA ASP A 58 -45.44 5.88 -8.91
C ASP A 58 -46.43 5.24 -9.89
N THR A 59 -45.92 4.70 -10.98
CA THR A 59 -46.72 4.05 -12.03
C THR A 59 -46.98 2.56 -11.77
N GLY A 60 -46.43 2.00 -10.69
CA GLY A 60 -46.43 0.56 -10.40
C GLY A 60 -45.53 -0.28 -11.32
N ASN A 61 -44.90 0.33 -12.34
CA ASN A 61 -43.95 -0.33 -13.24
C ASN A 61 -42.52 -0.11 -12.74
N THR A 62 -41.86 -1.19 -12.33
CA THR A 62 -40.50 -1.17 -11.74
C THR A 62 -39.46 -0.54 -12.65
N ASP A 63 -39.51 -0.84 -13.96
CA ASP A 63 -38.53 -0.35 -14.94
C ASP A 63 -38.74 1.13 -15.23
N HIS A 64 -40.00 1.56 -15.31
CA HIS A 64 -40.34 2.97 -15.47
C HIS A 64 -39.90 3.80 -14.26
N ASN A 65 -40.19 3.31 -13.05
CA ASN A 65 -39.81 3.97 -11.81
C ASN A 65 -38.28 3.99 -11.62
N ALA A 66 -37.57 2.94 -12.01
CA ALA A 66 -36.10 2.92 -11.99
C ALA A 66 -35.50 3.95 -12.97
N LEU A 67 -36.04 4.05 -14.18
CA LEU A 67 -35.64 5.06 -15.16
C LEU A 67 -35.95 6.48 -14.67
N LEU A 68 -37.10 6.69 -14.01
CA LEU A 68 -37.44 7.98 -13.41
C LEU A 68 -36.44 8.39 -12.32
N ARG A 69 -36.05 7.47 -11.43
CA ARG A 69 -35.03 7.71 -10.40
C ARG A 69 -33.68 8.07 -11.03
N ALA A 70 -33.26 7.33 -12.07
CA ALA A 70 -32.06 7.65 -12.84
C ALA A 70 -32.11 9.04 -13.51
N LYS A 71 -33.25 9.41 -14.10
CA LYS A 71 -33.48 10.75 -14.70
C LYS A 71 -33.35 11.86 -13.68
N ARG A 72 -33.94 11.72 -12.50
CA ARG A 72 -33.88 12.73 -11.43
C ARG A 72 -32.47 12.86 -10.85
N ALA A 73 -31.78 11.74 -10.60
CA ALA A 73 -30.39 11.74 -10.17
C ALA A 73 -29.47 12.41 -11.20
N PHE A 74 -29.63 12.09 -12.48
CA PHE A 74 -28.87 12.73 -13.56
C PHE A 74 -29.18 14.24 -13.66
N SER A 75 -30.45 14.63 -13.52
CA SER A 75 -30.88 16.03 -13.56
C SER A 75 -30.26 16.84 -12.42
N ALA A 76 -30.33 16.35 -11.18
CA ALA A 76 -29.73 17.03 -10.04
C ALA A 76 -28.20 17.15 -10.18
N SER A 77 -27.54 16.09 -10.65
CA SER A 77 -26.11 16.11 -10.96
C SER A 77 -25.75 17.11 -12.08
N THR A 78 -26.61 17.27 -13.08
CA THR A 78 -26.44 18.21 -14.20
C THR A 78 -26.50 19.66 -13.74
N ILE A 79 -27.44 20.01 -12.86
CA ILE A 79 -27.52 21.38 -12.30
C ILE A 79 -26.29 21.65 -11.43
N TYR A 80 -25.92 20.72 -10.55
CA TYR A 80 -24.68 20.83 -9.76
C TYR A 80 -23.45 21.00 -10.65
N PHE A 81 -23.30 20.20 -11.71
CA PHE A 81 -22.20 20.31 -12.66
C PHE A 81 -22.15 21.70 -13.31
N THR A 82 -23.31 22.27 -13.65
CA THR A 82 -23.41 23.61 -14.25
C THR A 82 -22.80 24.68 -13.34
N VAL A 83 -23.13 24.67 -12.04
CA VAL A 83 -22.62 25.66 -11.08
C VAL A 83 -21.18 25.38 -10.62
N ALA A 84 -20.82 24.11 -10.45
CA ALA A 84 -19.49 23.70 -10.01
C ALA A 84 -18.42 23.92 -11.09
N SER A 85 -18.77 23.64 -12.36
CA SER A 85 -17.85 23.77 -13.50
C SER A 85 -17.79 25.18 -14.09
N TYR A 86 -18.63 26.10 -13.63
CA TYR A 86 -18.68 27.48 -14.12
C TYR A 86 -17.34 28.21 -13.91
N ILE A 87 -16.85 28.84 -15.00
CA ILE A 87 -15.66 29.69 -15.01
C ILE A 87 -16.09 31.08 -15.49
N ARG A 88 -15.77 32.13 -14.72
CA ARG A 88 -16.07 33.53 -15.11
C ARG A 88 -15.39 33.87 -16.44
N LYS A 89 -16.14 34.52 -17.34
CA LYS A 89 -15.65 34.90 -18.69
C LYS A 89 -14.80 36.17 -18.67
N TYR A 90 -15.01 37.08 -17.72
CA TYR A 90 -14.22 38.32 -17.58
C TYR A 90 -13.03 38.12 -16.63
N LYS A 91 -11.89 38.75 -16.94
CA LYS A 91 -10.56 38.42 -16.37
C LYS A 91 -10.22 39.11 -15.05
N MET A 92 -10.93 40.16 -14.67
CA MET A 92 -10.60 41.00 -13.50
C MET A 92 -11.25 40.44 -12.23
N GLU A 93 -10.47 40.06 -11.22
CA GLU A 93 -11.02 39.56 -9.94
C GLU A 93 -11.49 40.68 -9.00
N ASN A 94 -11.03 41.94 -9.19
CA ASN A 94 -11.40 43.08 -8.35
C ASN A 94 -12.59 43.87 -8.96
N PRO A 95 -13.77 43.92 -8.30
CA PRO A 95 -14.94 44.67 -8.77
C PRO A 95 -14.69 46.17 -9.02
N ALA A 96 -13.72 46.76 -8.31
CA ALA A 96 -13.33 48.17 -8.50
C ALA A 96 -12.78 48.43 -9.91
N ASN A 97 -12.20 47.41 -10.54
CA ASN A 97 -11.56 47.50 -11.85
C ASN A 97 -12.47 47.04 -13.00
N TRP A 98 -13.71 46.65 -12.70
CA TRP A 98 -14.67 46.23 -13.72
C TRP A 98 -15.16 47.44 -14.51
N THR A 99 -15.26 47.25 -15.82
CA THR A 99 -15.99 48.16 -16.70
C THR A 99 -17.48 48.19 -16.31
N PRO A 100 -18.22 49.26 -16.65
CA PRO A 100 -19.66 49.33 -16.41
C PRO A 100 -20.43 48.16 -17.05
N GLU A 101 -19.99 47.69 -18.21
CA GLU A 101 -20.58 46.56 -18.93
C GLU A 101 -20.34 45.22 -18.19
N GLU A 102 -19.13 44.98 -17.69
CA GLU A 102 -18.82 43.80 -16.89
C GLU A 102 -19.60 43.78 -15.56
N ARG A 103 -19.80 44.95 -14.92
CA ARG A 103 -20.65 45.07 -13.72
C ARG A 103 -22.09 44.69 -14.03
N ALA A 104 -22.68 45.26 -15.08
CA ALA A 104 -24.05 44.94 -15.47
C ALA A 104 -24.21 43.45 -15.82
N GLN A 105 -23.23 42.85 -16.51
CA GLN A 105 -23.23 41.41 -16.80
C GLN A 105 -23.15 40.55 -15.52
N HIS A 106 -22.31 40.93 -14.56
CA HIS A 106 -22.21 40.23 -13.29
C HIS A 106 -23.48 40.36 -12.45
N GLU A 107 -24.08 41.55 -12.37
CA GLU A 107 -25.36 41.76 -11.67
C GLU A 107 -26.49 40.91 -12.26
N MET A 108 -26.57 40.80 -13.59
CA MET A 108 -27.52 39.89 -14.24
C MET A 108 -27.25 38.43 -13.89
N LEU A 109 -25.99 37.99 -13.91
CA LEU A 109 -25.61 36.62 -13.55
C LEU A 109 -25.94 36.29 -12.10
N VAL A 110 -25.65 37.19 -11.16
CA VAL A 110 -25.99 37.02 -9.74
C VAL A 110 -27.51 36.87 -9.58
N LYS A 111 -28.30 37.65 -10.32
CA LYS A 111 -29.76 37.54 -10.31
C LYS A 111 -30.24 36.20 -10.89
N GLU A 112 -29.69 35.76 -12.01
CA GLU A 112 -30.03 34.47 -12.64
C GLU A 112 -29.72 33.28 -11.73
N PHE A 113 -28.50 33.23 -11.16
CA PHE A 113 -28.14 32.18 -10.23
C PHE A 113 -28.90 32.27 -8.91
N GLY A 114 -29.26 33.48 -8.45
CA GLY A 114 -30.15 33.66 -7.29
C GLY A 114 -31.54 33.08 -7.52
N LEU A 115 -32.12 33.28 -8.71
CA LEU A 115 -33.39 32.65 -9.10
C LEU A 115 -33.25 31.13 -9.15
N MET A 116 -32.17 30.61 -9.76
CA MET A 116 -31.90 29.18 -9.80
C MET A 116 -31.77 28.58 -8.39
N ALA A 117 -31.07 29.25 -7.47
CA ALA A 117 -30.97 28.82 -6.07
C ALA A 117 -32.35 28.74 -5.41
N GLN A 118 -33.23 29.74 -5.63
CA GLN A 118 -34.59 29.72 -5.09
C GLN A 118 -35.44 28.60 -5.71
N GLU A 119 -35.33 28.35 -7.02
CA GLU A 119 -36.06 27.27 -7.69
C GLU A 119 -35.61 25.89 -7.21
N VAL A 120 -34.31 25.67 -7.08
CA VAL A 120 -33.74 24.43 -6.53
C VAL A 120 -34.13 24.26 -5.05
N TRP A 121 -34.13 25.34 -4.27
CA TRP A 121 -34.63 25.33 -2.89
C TRP A 121 -36.09 24.89 -2.83
N ASN A 122 -36.95 25.45 -3.69
CA ASN A 122 -38.37 25.11 -3.74
C ASN A 122 -38.62 23.65 -4.17
N VAL A 123 -37.75 23.05 -4.99
CA VAL A 123 -37.80 21.61 -5.27
C VAL A 123 -37.48 20.81 -4.01
N LEU A 124 -36.45 21.21 -3.26
CA LEU A 124 -36.00 20.52 -2.05
C LEU A 124 -37.01 20.61 -0.90
N THR A 125 -37.66 21.76 -0.73
CA THR A 125 -38.72 21.98 0.29
C THR A 125 -40.13 21.69 -0.24
N GLY A 126 -40.23 21.24 -1.48
CA GLY A 126 -41.48 21.03 -2.21
C GLY A 126 -42.21 19.71 -1.87
N PRO A 127 -43.36 19.42 -2.49
CA PRO A 127 -44.07 18.14 -2.33
C PRO A 127 -43.24 16.94 -2.79
N ASN A 128 -42.33 17.14 -3.74
CA ASN A 128 -41.39 16.11 -4.17
C ASN A 128 -40.31 15.82 -3.11
N GLY A 129 -40.02 16.77 -2.22
CA GLY A 129 -38.91 16.69 -1.26
C GLY A 129 -38.95 15.44 -0.38
N THR A 130 -40.12 15.03 0.12
CA THR A 130 -40.27 13.82 0.96
C THR A 130 -40.15 12.51 0.18
N GLN A 131 -40.33 12.54 -1.13
CA GLN A 131 -40.35 11.37 -2.00
C GLN A 131 -39.03 11.16 -2.74
N GLU A 132 -38.12 12.14 -2.69
CA GLU A 132 -36.84 12.09 -3.38
C GLU A 132 -35.81 11.18 -2.69
N GLU A 133 -34.92 10.61 -3.50
CA GLU A 133 -33.76 9.90 -3.00
C GLU A 133 -32.74 10.88 -2.38
N LEU A 134 -32.04 10.45 -1.32
CA LEU A 134 -31.06 11.28 -0.60
C LEU A 134 -29.92 11.77 -1.52
N ASN A 135 -29.54 11.00 -2.54
CA ASN A 135 -28.53 11.39 -3.53
C ASN A 135 -28.97 12.63 -4.32
N VAL A 136 -30.24 12.74 -4.72
CA VAL A 136 -30.82 13.88 -5.43
C VAL A 136 -30.84 15.07 -4.49
N GLN A 137 -31.41 14.92 -3.30
CA GLN A 137 -31.47 15.97 -2.28
C GLN A 137 -30.08 16.56 -1.96
N THR A 138 -29.06 15.70 -1.86
CA THR A 138 -27.67 16.13 -1.64
C THR A 138 -27.14 16.94 -2.81
N HIS A 139 -27.36 16.55 -4.07
CA HIS A 139 -26.96 17.34 -5.24
C HIS A 139 -27.68 18.69 -5.32
N LEU A 140 -28.95 18.76 -4.90
CA LEU A 140 -29.68 20.03 -4.81
C LEU A 140 -29.05 20.94 -3.75
N ALA A 141 -28.77 20.43 -2.56
CA ALA A 141 -28.09 21.18 -1.49
C ALA A 141 -26.69 21.65 -1.91
N LEU A 142 -25.90 20.78 -2.58
CA LEU A 142 -24.59 21.13 -3.15
C LEU A 142 -24.70 22.25 -4.19
N THR A 143 -25.74 22.21 -5.04
CA THR A 143 -26.01 23.25 -6.02
C THR A 143 -26.25 24.59 -5.33
N ILE A 144 -27.13 24.62 -4.33
CA ILE A 144 -27.44 25.82 -3.53
C ILE A 144 -26.16 26.33 -2.86
N ALA A 145 -25.40 25.46 -2.18
CA ALA A 145 -24.18 25.82 -1.50
C ALA A 145 -23.13 26.46 -2.44
N VAL A 146 -22.89 25.87 -3.62
CA VAL A 146 -21.96 26.43 -4.61
C VAL A 146 -22.43 27.78 -5.13
N ILE A 147 -23.74 27.96 -5.36
CA ILE A 147 -24.30 29.26 -5.77
C ILE A 147 -24.05 30.30 -4.68
N LEU A 148 -24.39 29.98 -3.42
CA LEU A 148 -24.20 30.87 -2.28
C LEU A 148 -22.72 31.24 -2.10
N LEU A 149 -21.81 30.25 -2.11
CA LEU A 149 -20.37 30.51 -2.01
C LEU A 149 -19.85 31.38 -3.16
N ARG A 150 -20.35 31.18 -4.39
CA ARG A 150 -19.82 31.83 -5.58
C ARG A 150 -20.34 33.26 -5.77
N PHE A 151 -21.62 33.48 -5.54
CA PHE A 151 -22.35 34.67 -5.97
C PHE A 151 -22.95 35.49 -4.83
N HIS A 152 -22.95 34.99 -3.59
CA HIS A 152 -23.28 35.84 -2.45
C HIS A 152 -22.22 36.92 -2.29
N GLU A 153 -22.65 38.17 -2.41
CA GLU A 153 -21.83 39.35 -2.10
C GLU A 153 -22.38 39.94 -0.80
N PRO A 154 -21.60 39.94 0.29
CA PRO A 154 -22.06 40.48 1.57
C PRO A 154 -22.35 41.97 1.41
N GLN A 155 -23.63 42.34 1.47
CA GLN A 155 -24.07 43.73 1.57
C GLN A 155 -24.37 44.02 3.05
N GLY A 156 -23.49 44.78 3.72
CA GLY A 156 -23.61 45.01 5.17
C GLY A 156 -23.32 43.74 5.99
N ASP A 157 -24.15 43.43 6.98
CA ASP A 157 -23.99 42.29 7.90
C ASP A 157 -24.55 40.95 7.38
N THR A 158 -24.91 40.86 6.09
CA THR A 158 -25.55 39.66 5.51
C THR A 158 -24.56 38.54 5.23
N THR A 159 -24.60 37.48 6.05
CA THR A 159 -23.75 36.28 5.94
C THR A 159 -24.35 35.22 4.99
N VAL A 160 -23.59 34.17 4.67
CA VAL A 160 -24.12 33.00 3.93
C VAL A 160 -25.30 32.36 4.66
N VAL A 161 -25.28 32.38 6.00
CA VAL A 161 -26.40 31.94 6.82
C VAL A 161 -27.62 32.82 6.57
N GLY A 162 -27.44 34.15 6.54
CA GLY A 162 -28.51 35.08 6.17
C GLY A 162 -29.08 34.83 4.78
N ALA A 163 -28.27 34.35 3.83
CA ALA A 163 -28.76 33.95 2.52
C ALA A 163 -29.61 32.66 2.57
N VAL A 164 -29.26 31.69 3.42
CA VAL A 164 -30.12 30.51 3.68
C VAL A 164 -31.42 30.93 4.37
N GLU A 165 -31.36 31.83 5.35
CA GLU A 165 -32.56 32.40 5.99
C GLU A 165 -33.46 33.11 4.97
N TRP A 166 -32.87 33.83 4.03
CA TRP A 166 -33.62 34.46 2.94
C TRP A 166 -34.32 33.43 2.05
N LEU A 167 -33.68 32.30 1.72
CA LEU A 167 -34.30 31.20 0.97
C LEU A 167 -35.50 30.60 1.73
N VAL A 168 -35.36 30.42 3.04
CA VAL A 168 -36.45 29.94 3.93
C VAL A 168 -37.62 30.93 3.94
N GLN A 169 -37.36 32.23 4.06
CA GLN A 169 -38.41 33.26 4.09
C GLN A 169 -39.16 33.41 2.76
N ASN A 170 -38.49 33.13 1.64
CA ASN A 170 -39.03 33.29 0.29
C ASN A 170 -39.44 31.94 -0.36
N GLN A 171 -39.45 30.85 0.41
CA GLN A 171 -39.83 29.55 -0.13
C GLN A 171 -41.29 29.52 -0.59
N GLN A 172 -41.55 28.87 -1.73
CA GLN A 172 -42.90 28.79 -2.30
C GLN A 172 -43.89 28.04 -1.40
N HIS A 173 -43.41 27.17 -0.51
CA HIS A 173 -44.23 26.34 0.37
C HIS A 173 -43.88 26.67 1.83
N PRO A 174 -44.55 27.66 2.44
CA PRO A 174 -44.20 28.14 3.78
C PRO A 174 -44.46 27.05 4.84
N VAL A 175 -43.70 27.10 5.93
CA VAL A 175 -43.87 26.19 7.07
C VAL A 175 -45.26 26.39 7.67
N SER A 176 -46.13 25.39 7.53
CA SER A 176 -47.52 25.44 8.02
C SER A 176 -47.88 24.27 8.93
N ASP A 177 -47.14 23.16 8.86
CA ASP A 177 -47.39 21.93 9.61
C ASP A 177 -46.06 21.21 9.96
N GLY A 178 -46.15 20.06 10.64
CA GLY A 178 -44.98 19.27 11.06
C GLY A 178 -44.14 18.76 9.88
N VAL A 179 -44.78 18.40 8.77
CA VAL A 179 -44.12 17.84 7.57
C VAL A 179 -43.33 18.93 6.84
N THR A 180 -43.94 20.09 6.58
CA THR A 180 -43.27 21.24 5.95
C THR A 180 -42.17 21.81 6.84
N ALA A 181 -42.34 21.78 8.16
CA ALA A 181 -41.28 22.11 9.12
C ALA A 181 -40.10 21.13 9.05
N ALA A 182 -40.37 19.82 9.02
CA ALA A 182 -39.35 18.79 8.92
C ALA A 182 -38.57 18.89 7.61
N LEU A 183 -39.25 19.10 6.48
CA LEU A 183 -38.62 19.32 5.17
C LEU A 183 -37.74 20.57 5.14
N THR A 184 -38.23 21.68 5.71
CA THR A 184 -37.46 22.93 5.76
C THR A 184 -36.21 22.76 6.61
N ASN A 185 -36.33 22.14 7.80
CA ASN A 185 -35.18 21.85 8.67
C ASN A 185 -34.20 20.87 8.01
N PHE A 186 -34.69 19.87 7.29
CA PHE A 186 -33.85 18.97 6.49
C PHE A 186 -33.04 19.74 5.43
N ALA A 187 -33.71 20.58 4.63
CA ALA A 187 -33.08 21.38 3.59
C ALA A 187 -32.01 22.34 4.16
N VAL A 188 -32.33 23.01 5.28
CA VAL A 188 -31.40 23.90 5.99
C VAL A 188 -30.19 23.11 6.48
N LEU A 189 -30.38 22.01 7.21
CA LEU A 189 -29.26 21.23 7.75
C LEU A 189 -28.38 20.62 6.65
N LEU A 190 -28.99 20.08 5.59
CA LEU A 190 -28.25 19.50 4.47
C LEU A 190 -27.42 20.56 3.74
N THR A 191 -28.01 21.75 3.52
CA THR A 191 -27.30 22.88 2.88
C THR A 191 -26.18 23.40 3.77
N LEU A 192 -26.43 23.60 5.07
CA LEU A 192 -25.42 24.03 6.03
C LEU A 192 -24.28 23.02 6.15
N LYS A 193 -24.57 21.72 6.11
CA LYS A 193 -23.54 20.67 6.12
C LYS A 193 -22.59 20.79 4.94
N VAL A 194 -23.11 20.95 3.72
CA VAL A 194 -22.27 20.89 2.50
C VAL A 194 -21.58 22.21 2.15
N ILE A 195 -22.03 23.36 2.70
CA ILE A 195 -21.38 24.66 2.49
C ILE A 195 -19.88 24.63 2.80
N PRO A 196 -19.44 24.25 4.01
CA PRO A 196 -18.02 24.27 4.33
C PRO A 196 -17.25 23.15 3.60
N GLU A 197 -17.87 21.97 3.34
CA GLU A 197 -17.27 20.87 2.56
C GLU A 197 -16.94 21.28 1.11
N GLU A 198 -17.80 22.08 0.47
CA GLU A 198 -17.64 22.48 -0.94
C GLU A 198 -16.53 23.50 -1.19
N VAL A 199 -16.02 24.18 -0.14
CA VAL A 199 -14.90 25.11 -0.27
C VAL A 199 -13.62 24.36 -0.66
N ASP A 200 -13.40 23.20 -0.02
CA ASP A 200 -12.24 22.32 -0.23
C ASP A 200 -12.40 21.40 -1.46
N ASN A 201 -13.61 21.28 -2.00
CA ASN A 201 -13.90 20.40 -3.12
C ASN A 201 -13.21 20.89 -4.42
N LYS A 202 -12.25 20.10 -4.90
CA LYS A 202 -11.48 20.39 -6.13
C LYS A 202 -12.32 20.34 -7.41
N ARG A 203 -13.52 19.71 -7.39
CA ARG A 203 -14.45 19.69 -8.52
C ARG A 203 -15.08 21.06 -8.75
N VAL A 204 -15.20 21.88 -7.70
CA VAL A 204 -15.69 23.24 -7.80
C VAL A 204 -14.56 24.14 -8.33
N LYS A 205 -14.78 24.71 -9.52
CA LYS A 205 -13.80 25.58 -10.19
C LYS A 205 -13.82 26.99 -9.60
N PHE A 206 -13.28 27.12 -8.39
CA PHE A 206 -12.93 28.42 -7.81
C PHE A 206 -11.52 28.85 -8.27
N SER A 207 -11.33 30.15 -8.47
CA SER A 207 -9.98 30.70 -8.55
C SER A 207 -9.31 30.61 -7.18
N LYS A 208 -7.97 30.69 -7.13
CA LYS A 208 -7.24 30.63 -5.86
C LYS A 208 -7.69 31.72 -4.89
N VAL A 209 -7.93 32.93 -5.38
CA VAL A 209 -8.40 34.07 -4.58
C VAL A 209 -9.83 33.86 -4.10
N LYS A 210 -10.72 33.40 -4.99
CA LYS A 210 -12.11 33.14 -4.60
C LYS A 210 -12.22 32.03 -3.54
N ARG A 211 -11.39 30.98 -3.63
CA ARG A 211 -11.39 29.91 -2.62
C ARG A 211 -11.00 30.45 -1.24
N VAL A 212 -9.92 31.24 -1.14
CA VAL A 212 -9.51 31.88 0.12
C VAL A 212 -10.63 32.77 0.68
N HIS A 213 -11.29 33.55 -0.17
CA HIS A 213 -12.42 34.36 0.28
C HIS A 213 -13.62 33.52 0.78
N CYS A 214 -13.89 32.36 0.16
CA CYS A 214 -14.89 31.43 0.66
C CYS A 214 -14.48 30.81 2.01
N GLU A 215 -13.20 30.45 2.18
CA GLU A 215 -12.64 29.97 3.45
C GLU A 215 -12.85 31.02 4.56
N ASP A 216 -12.47 32.28 4.30
CA ASP A 216 -12.66 33.40 5.25
C ASP A 216 -14.15 33.59 5.61
N MET A 217 -15.03 33.49 4.62
CA MET A 217 -16.47 33.65 4.82
C MET A 217 -17.08 32.53 5.68
N VAL A 218 -16.66 31.28 5.44
CA VAL A 218 -17.06 30.13 6.26
C VAL A 218 -16.52 30.29 7.69
N GLN A 219 -15.26 30.69 7.85
CA GLN A 219 -14.64 30.93 9.16
C GLN A 219 -15.38 32.00 9.97
N GLN A 220 -15.79 33.10 9.34
CA GLN A 220 -16.56 34.17 9.99
C GLN A 220 -17.94 33.70 10.45
N CYS A 221 -18.58 32.79 9.70
CA CYS A 221 -19.91 32.28 10.02
C CYS A 221 -19.89 31.14 11.05
N ALA A 222 -18.81 30.38 11.14
CA ALA A 222 -18.76 29.12 11.88
C ALA A 222 -19.16 29.28 13.35
N GLY A 223 -18.65 30.32 14.03
CA GLY A 223 -19.01 30.59 15.42
C GLY A 223 -20.51 30.86 15.62
N HIS A 224 -21.16 31.57 14.70
CA HIS A 224 -22.61 31.84 14.77
C HIS A 224 -23.44 30.58 14.45
N VAL A 225 -23.04 29.82 13.44
CA VAL A 225 -23.73 28.57 13.06
C VAL A 225 -23.73 27.59 14.21
N VAL A 226 -22.56 27.33 14.80
CA VAL A 226 -22.42 26.36 15.89
C VAL A 226 -23.05 26.85 17.19
N ARG A 227 -22.89 28.13 17.55
CA ARG A 227 -23.41 28.67 18.82
C ARG A 227 -24.92 28.90 18.80
N THR A 228 -25.50 29.23 17.65
CA THR A 228 -26.87 29.77 17.58
C THR A 228 -27.74 28.96 16.65
N VAL A 229 -27.37 28.80 15.37
CA VAL A 229 -28.25 28.20 14.36
C VAL A 229 -28.51 26.72 14.64
N LEU A 230 -27.46 25.91 14.81
CA LEU A 230 -27.61 24.47 15.03
C LEU A 230 -28.35 24.16 16.35
N PRO A 231 -28.06 24.82 17.49
CA PRO A 231 -28.85 24.63 18.71
C PRO A 231 -30.33 25.00 18.57
N LEU A 232 -30.68 26.04 17.81
CA LEU A 232 -32.08 26.38 17.55
C LEU A 232 -32.79 25.26 16.78
N ILE A 233 -32.17 24.73 15.73
CA ILE A 233 -32.72 23.60 14.97
C ILE A 233 -32.80 22.34 15.86
N ALA A 234 -31.80 22.12 16.72
CA ALA A 234 -31.78 21.03 17.68
C ALA A 234 -33.01 21.07 18.61
N THR A 235 -33.37 22.26 19.14
CA THR A 235 -34.58 22.42 19.96
C THR A 235 -35.87 22.17 19.18
N ALA A 236 -35.93 22.56 17.90
CA ALA A 236 -37.08 22.29 17.05
C ALA A 236 -37.25 20.78 16.76
N ILE A 237 -36.14 20.08 16.53
CA ILE A 237 -36.12 18.63 16.34
C ILE A 237 -36.61 17.91 17.61
N ASP A 238 -36.15 18.33 18.79
CA ASP A 238 -36.54 17.68 20.05
C ASP A 238 -38.00 17.95 20.45
N ALA A 239 -38.59 19.02 19.92
CA ALA A 239 -40.00 19.35 20.15
C ALA A 239 -40.99 18.51 19.31
N SER A 240 -40.51 17.75 18.32
CA SER A 240 -41.36 16.96 17.40
C SER A 240 -40.82 15.55 17.16
N GLU A 241 -41.60 14.52 17.48
CA GLU A 241 -41.23 13.12 17.20
C GLU A 241 -41.06 12.85 15.70
N GLU A 242 -41.77 13.57 14.84
CA GLU A 242 -41.67 13.44 13.38
C GLU A 242 -40.29 13.85 12.83
N GLN A 243 -39.54 14.67 13.59
CA GLN A 243 -38.23 15.19 13.18
C GLN A 243 -37.05 14.40 13.75
N VAL A 244 -37.29 13.33 14.50
CA VAL A 244 -36.23 12.54 15.16
C VAL A 244 -35.18 12.02 14.17
N GLN A 245 -35.57 11.72 12.92
CA GLN A 245 -34.65 11.27 11.87
C GLN A 245 -33.60 12.33 11.49
N LEU A 246 -33.87 13.62 11.74
CA LEU A 246 -32.95 14.73 11.45
C LEU A 246 -31.79 14.86 12.43
N ARG A 247 -31.83 14.17 13.58
CA ARG A 247 -30.75 14.20 14.57
C ARG A 247 -29.39 13.79 13.99
N GLY A 248 -29.37 12.75 13.16
CA GLY A 248 -28.16 12.34 12.47
C GLY A 248 -27.60 13.42 11.56
N LEU A 249 -28.46 14.09 10.79
CA LEU A 249 -28.06 15.18 9.89
C LEU A 249 -27.59 16.43 10.66
N LEU A 250 -28.21 16.73 11.80
CA LEU A 250 -27.75 17.79 12.72
C LEU A 250 -26.32 17.52 13.21
N LEU A 251 -26.02 16.29 13.64
CA LEU A 251 -24.69 15.89 14.08
C LEU A 251 -23.68 15.97 12.93
N GLN A 252 -24.04 15.51 11.72
CA GLN A 252 -23.17 15.63 10.54
C GLN A 252 -22.89 17.10 10.18
N ALA A 253 -23.90 17.95 10.23
CA ALA A 253 -23.71 19.38 10.00
C ALA A 253 -22.75 19.96 11.03
N PHE A 254 -22.94 19.65 12.32
CA PHE A 254 -22.03 20.10 13.37
C PHE A 254 -20.59 19.61 13.15
N ALA A 255 -20.39 18.33 12.82
CA ALA A 255 -19.07 17.77 12.51
C ALA A 255 -18.39 18.52 11.35
N SER A 256 -19.12 18.75 10.26
CA SER A 256 -18.63 19.46 9.08
C SER A 256 -18.17 20.89 9.39
N TRP A 257 -18.95 21.63 10.19
CA TRP A 257 -18.55 22.99 10.62
C TRP A 257 -17.36 22.99 11.59
N VAL A 258 -17.20 21.96 12.42
CA VAL A 258 -16.02 21.81 13.29
C VAL A 258 -14.77 21.53 12.46
N GLU A 259 -14.86 20.61 11.49
CA GLU A 259 -13.74 20.19 10.63
C GLU A 259 -13.25 21.33 9.71
N HIS A 260 -14.17 21.93 8.97
CA HIS A 260 -13.85 22.88 7.89
C HIS A 260 -14.02 24.36 8.28
N GLY A 261 -14.76 24.65 9.37
CA GLY A 261 -15.17 26.02 9.73
C GLY A 261 -14.27 26.75 10.71
N THR A 262 -13.25 26.12 11.29
CA THR A 262 -12.36 26.72 12.32
C THR A 262 -13.12 27.33 13.50
N VAL A 263 -13.84 26.48 14.24
CA VAL A 263 -14.69 26.92 15.36
C VAL A 263 -13.84 27.16 16.62
N PRO A 264 -13.98 28.30 17.32
CA PRO A 264 -13.28 28.53 18.59
C PRO A 264 -13.68 27.51 19.68
N PRO A 265 -12.75 27.05 20.54
CA PRO A 265 -13.05 26.05 21.58
C PRO A 265 -14.16 26.46 22.54
N SER A 266 -14.21 27.73 22.94
CA SER A 266 -15.27 28.25 23.84
C SER A 266 -16.67 28.08 23.23
N VAL A 267 -16.80 28.26 21.92
CA VAL A 267 -18.07 28.10 21.20
C VAL A 267 -18.50 26.63 21.18
N ILE A 268 -17.56 25.70 21.02
CA ILE A 268 -17.85 24.26 21.07
C ILE A 268 -18.32 23.83 22.47
N ILE A 269 -17.71 24.40 23.52
CA ILE A 269 -18.10 24.15 24.91
C ILE A 269 -19.51 24.68 25.19
N GLU A 270 -19.82 25.89 24.75
CA GLU A 270 -21.09 26.58 25.04
C GLU A 270 -22.30 26.04 24.25
N CYS A 271 -22.09 25.43 23.07
CA CYS A 271 -23.21 25.09 22.17
C CYS A 271 -24.06 23.89 22.65
N GLY A 272 -23.57 23.08 23.58
CA GLY A 272 -24.27 21.90 24.11
C GLY A 272 -24.44 20.72 23.14
N LEU A 273 -24.03 20.88 21.88
CA LEU A 273 -24.11 19.83 20.86
C LEU A 273 -23.05 18.73 21.07
N LEU A 274 -21.91 19.06 21.69
CA LEU A 274 -20.91 18.07 22.07
C LEU A 274 -21.46 17.08 23.11
N ASP A 275 -22.07 17.59 24.19
CA ASP A 275 -22.70 16.73 25.20
C ASP A 275 -23.86 15.91 24.61
N ARG A 276 -24.61 16.50 23.69
CA ARG A 276 -25.64 15.80 22.91
C ARG A 276 -25.03 14.63 22.12
N ALA A 277 -23.93 14.86 21.40
CA ALA A 277 -23.25 13.82 20.65
C ALA A 277 -22.85 12.66 21.57
N PHE A 278 -22.21 12.94 22.72
CA PHE A 278 -21.87 11.89 23.68
C PHE A 278 -23.09 11.09 24.18
N ARG A 279 -24.25 11.73 24.43
CA ARG A 279 -25.48 11.01 24.78
C ARG A 279 -26.03 10.15 23.64
N GLU A 280 -25.98 10.65 22.41
CA GLU A 280 -26.50 9.96 21.22
C GLU A 280 -25.60 8.83 20.71
N THR A 281 -24.35 8.72 21.20
CA THR A 281 -23.47 7.55 20.94
C THR A 281 -24.14 6.22 21.32
N LEU A 282 -24.98 6.24 22.35
CA LEU A 282 -25.67 5.04 22.86
C LEU A 282 -27.04 4.80 22.21
N ALA A 283 -27.36 5.52 21.12
CA ALA A 283 -28.56 5.33 20.32
C ALA A 283 -28.19 4.69 18.95
N PRO A 284 -28.74 3.50 18.60
CA PRO A 284 -28.33 2.76 17.40
C PRO A 284 -28.37 3.56 16.09
N SER A 285 -29.41 4.37 15.89
CA SER A 285 -29.61 5.14 14.64
C SER A 285 -28.67 6.33 14.47
N PHE A 286 -28.01 6.78 15.54
CA PHE A 286 -27.23 8.03 15.55
C PHE A 286 -25.78 7.85 16.00
N SER A 287 -25.44 6.67 16.54
CA SER A 287 -24.14 6.37 17.15
C SER A 287 -22.95 6.74 16.27
N GLU A 288 -23.00 6.36 14.99
CA GLU A 288 -21.93 6.63 14.03
C GLU A 288 -21.70 8.13 13.82
N TYR A 289 -22.76 8.90 13.63
CA TYR A 289 -22.70 10.36 13.45
C TYR A 289 -22.25 11.06 14.73
N ALA A 290 -22.68 10.55 15.88
CA ALA A 290 -22.30 11.13 17.17
C ALA A 290 -20.80 10.92 17.45
N LEU A 291 -20.26 9.74 17.14
CA LEU A 291 -18.83 9.46 17.24
C LEU A 291 -18.01 10.19 16.16
N GLN A 292 -18.59 10.46 14.99
CA GLN A 292 -17.97 11.36 14.01
C GLN A 292 -17.76 12.76 14.58
N VAL A 293 -18.80 13.37 15.19
CA VAL A 293 -18.68 14.67 15.87
C VAL A 293 -17.55 14.66 16.90
N VAL A 294 -17.51 13.65 17.78
CA VAL A 294 -16.49 13.56 18.83
C VAL A 294 -15.08 13.51 18.23
N ARG A 295 -14.87 12.74 17.15
CA ARG A 295 -13.58 12.66 16.46
C ARG A 295 -13.18 13.98 15.80
N GLU A 296 -14.10 14.70 15.17
CA GLU A 296 -13.76 16.01 14.59
C GLU A 296 -13.36 17.02 15.67
N VAL A 297 -14.06 17.03 16.81
CA VAL A 297 -13.70 17.88 17.95
C VAL A 297 -12.30 17.53 18.48
N VAL A 298 -11.99 16.23 18.61
CA VAL A 298 -10.63 15.77 18.99
C VAL A 298 -9.58 16.25 17.98
N ARG A 299 -9.85 16.15 16.68
CA ARG A 299 -8.88 16.56 15.63
C ARG A 299 -8.57 18.04 15.62
N VAL A 300 -9.51 18.90 16.04
CA VAL A 300 -9.31 20.36 16.15
C VAL A 300 -8.53 20.73 17.42
N CYS A 301 -8.53 19.88 18.45
CA CYS A 301 -7.77 20.06 19.68
C CYS A 301 -6.25 19.82 19.47
N ARG A 302 -5.54 20.80 18.92
CA ARG A 302 -4.09 20.69 18.58
C ARG A 302 -3.15 21.63 19.35
N GLN A 303 -3.69 22.60 20.07
CA GLN A 303 -2.93 23.69 20.69
C GLN A 303 -3.18 23.75 22.20
N ASP A 304 -2.22 24.34 22.94
CA ASP A 304 -2.31 24.50 24.40
C ASP A 304 -3.54 25.33 24.82
N GLU A 305 -4.03 26.22 23.96
CA GLU A 305 -5.24 27.01 24.20
C GLU A 305 -6.52 26.14 24.25
N HIS A 306 -6.46 24.90 23.76
CA HIS A 306 -7.61 23.98 23.68
C HIS A 306 -7.73 23.07 24.91
N VAL A 307 -6.88 23.22 25.92
CA VAL A 307 -6.81 22.33 27.10
C VAL A 307 -8.16 22.16 27.80
N GLN A 308 -8.96 23.22 27.98
CA GLN A 308 -10.27 23.12 28.62
C GLN A 308 -11.24 22.23 27.83
N LEU A 309 -11.19 22.30 26.50
CA LEU A 309 -11.99 21.45 25.62
C LEU A 309 -11.49 20.01 25.65
N MET A 310 -10.17 19.79 25.71
CA MET A 310 -9.58 18.46 25.90
C MET A 310 -10.05 17.83 27.21
N GLU A 311 -10.00 18.55 28.34
CA GLU A 311 -10.49 18.08 29.64
C GLU A 311 -11.98 17.71 29.59
N LEU A 312 -12.80 18.54 28.94
CA LEU A 312 -14.23 18.27 28.78
C LEU A 312 -14.48 16.99 27.98
N VAL A 313 -13.80 16.83 26.84
CA VAL A 313 -13.90 15.64 25.98
C VAL A 313 -13.48 14.39 26.74
N MET A 314 -12.34 14.44 27.45
CA MET A 314 -11.87 13.33 28.29
C MET A 314 -12.88 12.95 29.37
N ASN A 315 -13.43 13.95 30.07
CA ASN A 315 -14.44 13.71 31.10
C ASN A 315 -15.70 13.07 30.52
N ASN A 316 -16.16 13.53 29.35
CA ASN A 316 -17.31 12.96 28.66
C ASN A 316 -17.07 11.50 28.20
N PHE A 317 -15.84 11.14 27.81
CA PHE A 317 -15.46 9.75 27.54
C PHE A 317 -15.47 8.88 28.79
N VAL A 318 -14.96 9.38 29.92
CA VAL A 318 -15.02 8.67 31.21
C VAL A 318 -16.46 8.40 31.61
N VAL A 319 -17.32 9.42 31.49
CA VAL A 319 -18.76 9.30 31.76
C VAL A 319 -19.41 8.30 30.80
N LEU A 320 -19.10 8.36 29.49
CA LEU A 320 -19.58 7.40 28.50
C LEU A 320 -19.18 5.97 28.86
N GLY A 321 -17.92 5.75 29.24
CA GLY A 321 -17.40 4.47 29.69
C GLY A 321 -18.20 3.88 30.85
N LYS A 322 -18.50 4.69 31.87
CA LYS A 322 -19.36 4.30 33.01
C LYS A 322 -20.76 3.86 32.54
N HIS A 323 -21.40 4.63 31.66
CA HIS A 323 -22.72 4.26 31.12
C HIS A 323 -22.69 2.99 30.26
N VAL A 324 -21.64 2.80 29.45
CA VAL A 324 -21.44 1.57 28.68
C VAL A 324 -21.30 0.37 29.61
N GLN A 325 -20.49 0.49 30.66
CA GLN A 325 -20.27 -0.56 31.66
C GLN A 325 -21.57 -0.94 32.39
N GLU A 326 -22.35 0.05 32.83
CA GLU A 326 -23.65 -0.18 33.47
C GLU A 326 -24.63 -0.91 32.53
N ARG A 327 -24.69 -0.52 31.26
CA ARG A 327 -25.59 -1.12 30.27
C ARG A 327 -25.19 -2.54 29.87
N ILE A 328 -23.88 -2.82 29.72
CA ILE A 328 -23.38 -4.18 29.48
C ILE A 328 -23.76 -5.10 30.65
N THR A 329 -23.61 -4.60 31.89
CA THR A 329 -23.98 -5.36 33.10
C THR A 329 -25.48 -5.66 33.15
N ALA A 330 -26.31 -4.75 32.65
CA ALA A 330 -27.76 -4.95 32.56
C ALA A 330 -28.19 -5.87 31.40
N SER A 331 -27.52 -5.80 30.24
CA SER A 331 -27.79 -6.64 29.06
C SER A 331 -26.65 -6.60 28.03
N GLU A 332 -25.94 -7.72 27.86
CA GLU A 332 -24.77 -7.84 26.96
C GLU A 332 -25.07 -7.52 25.49
N LYS A 333 -26.20 -8.01 24.94
CA LYS A 333 -26.50 -7.91 23.49
C LYS A 333 -26.94 -6.52 23.03
N SER A 334 -27.29 -5.62 23.95
CA SER A 334 -27.94 -4.36 23.58
C SER A 334 -26.99 -3.29 23.04
N GLN A 335 -25.68 -3.38 23.32
CA GLN A 335 -24.72 -2.29 23.05
C GLN A 335 -23.68 -2.61 21.98
N GLU A 336 -23.62 -3.84 21.43
CA GLU A 336 -22.59 -4.27 20.48
C GLU A 336 -22.39 -3.33 19.29
N PHE A 337 -23.47 -2.64 18.84
CA PHE A 337 -23.44 -1.69 17.72
C PHE A 337 -22.48 -0.51 17.90
N CYS A 338 -22.18 -0.10 19.14
CA CYS A 338 -21.35 1.08 19.43
C CYS A 338 -19.97 0.77 20.01
N LEU A 339 -19.76 -0.41 20.60
CA LEU A 339 -18.59 -0.66 21.45
C LEU A 339 -17.26 -0.50 20.71
N ALA A 340 -17.13 -1.06 19.50
CA ALA A 340 -15.91 -0.94 18.71
C ALA A 340 -15.63 0.51 18.31
N ASN A 341 -16.66 1.26 17.88
CA ASN A 341 -16.49 2.66 17.50
C ASN A 341 -16.21 3.56 18.73
N CYS A 342 -16.76 3.24 19.90
CA CYS A 342 -16.42 3.91 21.16
C CYS A 342 -14.96 3.66 21.55
N ALA A 343 -14.50 2.40 21.49
CA ALA A 343 -13.12 2.01 21.77
C ALA A 343 -12.14 2.69 20.81
N ARG A 344 -12.48 2.78 19.52
CA ARG A 344 -11.71 3.52 18.53
C ARG A 344 -11.66 5.01 18.85
N ALA A 345 -12.81 5.65 19.09
CA ALA A 345 -12.89 7.08 19.34
C ALA A 345 -12.13 7.51 20.61
N ILE A 346 -12.22 6.72 21.70
CA ILE A 346 -11.45 7.02 22.93
C ILE A 346 -9.95 6.79 22.73
N SER A 347 -9.56 5.81 21.92
CA SER A 347 -8.15 5.53 21.61
C SER A 347 -7.54 6.62 20.72
N GLU A 348 -8.25 7.06 19.66
CA GLU A 348 -7.87 8.20 18.83
C GLU A 348 -7.75 9.49 19.66
N CYS A 349 -8.69 9.72 20.58
CA CYS A 349 -8.63 10.82 21.56
C CYS A 349 -7.37 10.71 22.43
N GLY A 350 -7.07 9.51 22.93
CA GLY A 350 -5.91 9.28 23.76
C GLY A 350 -4.58 9.50 23.03
N GLN A 351 -4.50 9.11 21.76
CA GLN A 351 -3.33 9.37 20.91
C GLN A 351 -3.16 10.86 20.64
N ALA A 352 -4.25 11.54 20.27
CA ALA A 352 -4.22 12.98 20.01
C ALA A 352 -3.77 13.79 21.24
N PHE A 353 -4.19 13.37 22.43
CA PHE A 353 -3.94 14.09 23.68
C PHE A 353 -2.80 13.48 24.51
N ILE A 354 -1.99 12.58 23.95
CA ILE A 354 -0.96 11.85 24.68
C ILE A 354 0.07 12.77 25.37
N VAL A 355 0.46 13.85 24.69
CA VAL A 355 1.35 14.90 25.22
C VAL A 355 0.72 15.51 26.46
N TYR A 356 -0.55 15.89 26.35
CA TYR A 356 -1.32 16.44 27.44
C TYR A 356 -1.41 15.44 28.59
N PHE A 357 -1.78 14.17 28.36
CA PHE A 357 -1.96 13.18 29.43
C PHE A 357 -0.70 12.98 30.25
N VAL A 358 0.43 12.80 29.57
CA VAL A 358 1.69 12.49 30.21
C VAL A 358 2.26 13.72 30.87
N ASP A 359 2.30 14.88 30.20
CA ASP A 359 2.90 16.07 30.79
C ASP A 359 1.99 16.67 31.89
N TYR A 360 0.66 16.59 31.76
CA TYR A 360 -0.31 17.07 32.75
C TYR A 360 -0.34 16.23 34.03
N THR A 361 -0.28 14.89 33.93
CA THR A 361 -0.15 14.02 35.14
C THR A 361 1.14 14.29 35.90
N LEU A 362 2.19 14.74 35.21
CA LEU A 362 3.47 15.03 35.81
C LEU A 362 3.48 16.37 36.58
N ASP A 363 2.60 17.31 36.23
CA ASP A 363 2.71 18.70 36.69
C ASP A 363 1.55 19.21 37.57
N MET A 364 0.36 18.58 37.65
CA MET A 364 -0.83 19.18 38.30
C MET A 364 -1.65 18.26 39.24
N ARG A 365 -2.46 18.88 40.13
CA ARG A 365 -3.37 18.25 41.14
C ARG A 365 -4.56 17.46 40.55
N ALA A 366 -4.81 17.55 39.24
CA ALA A 366 -5.96 16.94 38.57
C ALA A 366 -5.62 15.65 37.78
N GLY A 367 -4.54 14.95 38.14
CA GLY A 367 -4.18 13.65 37.53
C GLY A 367 -5.28 12.58 37.59
N SER A 368 -6.29 12.73 38.46
CA SER A 368 -7.42 11.80 38.56
C SER A 368 -8.19 11.60 37.26
N LEU A 369 -8.39 12.67 36.47
CA LEU A 369 -9.10 12.56 35.19
C LEU A 369 -8.33 11.71 34.19
N VAL A 370 -7.00 11.88 34.11
CA VAL A 370 -6.15 11.09 33.22
C VAL A 370 -6.17 9.61 33.63
N TYR A 371 -6.12 9.33 34.93
CA TYR A 371 -6.22 7.95 35.42
C TYR A 371 -7.59 7.34 35.12
N GLU A 372 -8.70 8.05 35.37
CA GLU A 372 -10.04 7.58 35.00
C GLU A 372 -10.18 7.35 33.48
N PHE A 373 -9.54 8.17 32.66
CA PHE A 373 -9.51 8.01 31.21
C PHE A 373 -8.74 6.75 30.79
N LEU A 374 -7.54 6.53 31.36
CA LEU A 374 -6.76 5.30 31.13
C LEU A 374 -7.48 4.04 31.64
N GLU A 375 -8.17 4.12 32.78
CA GLU A 375 -9.05 3.05 33.26
C GLU A 375 -10.16 2.74 32.26
N THR A 376 -10.72 3.76 31.63
CA THR A 376 -11.79 3.59 30.63
C THR A 376 -11.26 2.89 29.36
N ILE A 377 -10.06 3.24 28.90
CA ILE A 377 -9.42 2.53 27.78
C ILE A 377 -9.10 1.08 28.17
N LEU A 378 -8.57 0.84 29.38
CA LEU A 378 -8.33 -0.52 29.89
C LEU A 378 -9.62 -1.33 29.95
N PHE A 379 -10.72 -0.72 30.38
CA PHE A 379 -12.04 -1.35 30.38
C PHE A 379 -12.41 -1.85 28.98
N PHE A 380 -12.33 -1.01 27.95
CA PHE A 380 -12.58 -1.44 26.56
C PHE A 380 -11.61 -2.54 26.10
N THR A 381 -10.33 -2.41 26.46
CA THR A 381 -9.30 -3.41 26.15
C THR A 381 -9.64 -4.79 26.78
N SER A 382 -10.27 -4.78 27.96
CA SER A 382 -10.60 -5.96 28.73
C SER A 382 -11.90 -6.66 28.32
N LEU A 383 -12.74 -6.03 27.49
CA LEU A 383 -13.99 -6.64 27.03
C LEU A 383 -13.71 -7.95 26.28
N ASN A 384 -14.59 -8.94 26.45
CA ASN A 384 -14.45 -10.26 25.83
C ASN A 384 -14.85 -10.24 24.34
N ASN A 385 -14.24 -9.34 23.57
CA ASN A 385 -14.41 -9.19 22.13
C ASN A 385 -13.08 -8.73 21.52
N LEU A 386 -12.54 -9.56 20.62
CA LEU A 386 -11.23 -9.35 20.02
C LEU A 386 -11.16 -8.05 19.20
N ASP A 387 -12.24 -7.65 18.54
CA ASP A 387 -12.24 -6.43 17.72
C ASP A 387 -12.12 -5.20 18.60
N ILE A 388 -12.90 -5.14 19.68
CA ILE A 388 -12.87 -4.01 20.62
C ILE A 388 -11.48 -3.86 21.23
N SER A 389 -10.89 -4.97 21.69
CA SER A 389 -9.54 -4.98 22.23
C SER A 389 -8.52 -4.49 21.20
N ASN A 390 -8.67 -4.90 19.93
CA ASN A 390 -7.80 -4.48 18.83
C ASN A 390 -7.85 -2.97 18.57
N GLU A 391 -9.03 -2.34 18.66
CA GLU A 391 -9.18 -0.88 18.48
C GLU A 391 -8.37 -0.05 19.50
N THR A 392 -7.93 -0.64 20.62
CA THR A 392 -7.16 0.05 21.66
C THR A 392 -5.65 -0.14 21.56
N MET A 393 -5.17 -1.05 20.71
CA MET A 393 -3.77 -1.50 20.73
C MET A 393 -2.78 -0.42 20.30
N GLU A 394 -3.10 0.34 19.26
CA GLU A 394 -2.22 1.40 18.74
C GLU A 394 -2.00 2.50 19.79
N PHE A 395 -3.06 2.89 20.50
CA PHE A 395 -2.96 3.82 21.63
C PHE A 395 -1.97 3.32 22.68
N TRP A 396 -2.02 2.03 23.07
CA TRP A 396 -1.10 1.50 24.09
C TRP A 396 0.36 1.49 23.64
N ILE A 397 0.60 1.22 22.34
CA ILE A 397 1.93 1.29 21.74
C ILE A 397 2.46 2.73 21.79
N ASP A 398 1.66 3.70 21.33
CA ASP A 398 2.03 5.12 21.32
C ASP A 398 2.23 5.65 22.74
N PHE A 399 1.32 5.30 23.66
CA PHE A 399 1.39 5.63 25.08
C PHE A 399 2.71 5.16 25.67
N ARG A 400 3.07 3.89 25.46
CA ARG A 400 4.34 3.36 25.95
C ARG A 400 5.54 4.05 25.32
N ALA A 401 5.53 4.28 24.01
CA ALA A 401 6.62 4.95 23.30
C ALA A 401 6.85 6.38 23.82
N TYR A 402 5.77 7.11 24.10
CA TYR A 402 5.84 8.48 24.62
C TYR A 402 6.37 8.54 26.06
N VAL A 403 5.91 7.62 26.91
CA VAL A 403 6.24 7.55 28.34
C VAL A 403 7.70 7.07 28.54
N SER A 404 8.18 6.16 27.70
CA SER A 404 9.52 5.58 27.79
C SER A 404 10.63 6.65 27.70
N GLY A 405 11.55 6.67 28.66
CA GLY A 405 12.75 7.51 28.63
C GLY A 405 12.58 8.96 29.09
N LYS A 406 11.36 9.42 29.43
CA LYS A 406 11.15 10.82 29.85
C LYS A 406 11.40 11.07 31.34
N HIS A 407 10.90 10.25 32.28
CA HIS A 407 11.01 10.54 33.72
C HIS A 407 10.95 9.31 34.66
N GLU A 408 12.06 8.58 34.85
CA GLU A 408 12.14 7.31 35.62
C GLU A 408 11.41 7.30 36.98
N GLN A 409 11.49 8.37 37.78
CA GLN A 409 10.89 8.42 39.12
C GLN A 409 9.35 8.56 39.11
N ARG A 410 8.75 9.05 38.02
CA ARG A 410 7.32 9.32 37.91
C ARG A 410 6.59 8.29 37.02
N MET A 411 7.33 7.41 36.34
CA MET A 411 6.78 6.28 35.56
C MET A 411 6.02 5.26 36.39
N TYR A 412 6.33 5.15 37.68
CA TYR A 412 5.75 4.12 38.56
C TYR A 412 4.21 4.07 38.52
N VAL A 413 3.54 5.23 38.42
CA VAL A 413 2.07 5.28 38.36
C VAL A 413 1.53 4.76 37.03
N PHE A 414 2.25 4.96 35.92
CA PHE A 414 1.85 4.41 34.63
C PHE A 414 2.19 2.94 34.48
N GLU A 415 3.27 2.46 35.11
CA GLU A 415 3.62 1.04 35.14
C GLU A 415 2.52 0.16 35.72
N THR A 416 1.68 0.67 36.63
CA THR A 416 0.52 -0.10 37.11
C THR A 416 -0.54 -0.35 36.02
N PHE A 417 -0.71 0.58 35.08
CA PHE A 417 -1.60 0.40 33.93
C PHE A 417 -0.99 -0.57 32.92
N ILE A 418 0.31 -0.44 32.63
CA ILE A 418 1.04 -1.34 31.73
C ILE A 418 1.03 -2.78 32.26
N SER A 419 1.28 -2.97 33.55
CA SER A 419 1.25 -4.29 34.19
C SER A 419 -0.13 -4.95 34.08
N ARG A 420 -1.21 -4.18 34.32
CA ARG A 420 -2.59 -4.68 34.18
C ARG A 420 -2.95 -4.97 32.73
N LEU A 421 -2.52 -4.12 31.80
CA LEU A 421 -2.68 -4.34 30.36
C LEU A 421 -2.04 -5.66 29.94
N ILE A 422 -0.80 -5.93 30.37
CA ILE A 422 -0.12 -7.20 30.06
C ILE A 422 -0.93 -8.40 30.59
N VAL A 423 -1.44 -8.33 31.82
CA VAL A 423 -2.29 -9.40 32.39
C VAL A 423 -3.56 -9.60 31.54
N ILE A 424 -4.23 -8.53 31.12
CA ILE A 424 -5.41 -8.58 30.25
C ILE A 424 -5.06 -9.24 28.91
N LEU A 425 -3.97 -8.82 28.26
CA LEU A 425 -3.54 -9.37 26.97
C LEU A 425 -3.13 -10.84 27.07
N ILE A 426 -2.53 -11.26 28.19
CA ILE A 426 -2.27 -12.68 28.46
C ILE A 426 -3.61 -13.44 28.55
N GLU A 427 -4.59 -12.93 29.28
CA GLU A 427 -5.90 -13.58 29.36
C GLU A 427 -6.62 -13.64 27.99
N ARG A 428 -6.56 -12.58 27.19
CA ARG A 428 -7.20 -12.50 25.86
C ARG A 428 -6.51 -13.35 24.79
N THR A 429 -5.21 -13.59 24.92
CA THR A 429 -4.47 -14.44 23.98
C THR A 429 -4.44 -15.92 24.39
N GLN A 430 -4.93 -16.28 25.58
CA GLN A 430 -5.06 -17.68 25.99
C GLN A 430 -6.11 -18.40 25.13
N TYR A 431 -5.81 -19.64 24.71
CA TYR A 431 -6.76 -20.43 23.93
C TYR A 431 -8.11 -20.63 24.66
N PRO A 432 -9.26 -20.31 24.04
CA PRO A 432 -10.57 -20.46 24.67
C PRO A 432 -10.91 -21.95 24.88
N GLU A 433 -11.94 -22.21 25.70
CA GLU A 433 -12.47 -23.57 25.88
C GLU A 433 -13.13 -24.07 24.59
N GLY A 434 -12.89 -25.34 24.24
CA GLY A 434 -13.44 -25.92 23.00
C GLY A 434 -12.87 -25.36 21.69
N PHE A 435 -11.73 -24.64 21.71
CA PHE A 435 -11.14 -24.00 20.53
C PHE A 435 -11.01 -24.91 19.29
N GLU A 436 -10.76 -26.21 19.50
CA GLU A 436 -10.64 -27.20 18.42
C GLU A 436 -11.90 -27.31 17.56
N ALA A 437 -13.07 -27.11 18.18
CA ALA A 437 -14.38 -27.17 17.55
C ALA A 437 -14.85 -25.83 16.96
N PHE A 438 -14.03 -24.77 17.02
CA PHE A 438 -14.40 -23.48 16.45
C PHE A 438 -14.42 -23.54 14.90
N PRO A 439 -15.29 -22.75 14.24
CA PRO A 439 -15.23 -22.56 12.79
C PRO A 439 -13.88 -22.00 12.35
N GLU A 440 -13.44 -22.32 11.13
CA GLU A 440 -12.12 -21.91 10.62
C GLU A 440 -11.94 -20.38 10.62
N ALA A 441 -12.95 -19.62 10.19
CA ALA A 441 -12.91 -18.16 10.24
C ALA A 441 -12.74 -17.59 11.66
N ALA A 442 -13.28 -18.26 12.68
CA ALA A 442 -13.13 -17.83 14.07
C ALA A 442 -11.73 -18.17 14.61
N LYS A 443 -11.18 -19.32 14.21
CA LYS A 443 -9.79 -19.69 14.51
C LYS A 443 -8.82 -18.70 13.86
N GLU A 444 -8.98 -18.43 12.57
CA GLU A 444 -8.18 -17.45 11.81
C GLU A 444 -8.18 -16.08 12.47
N ARG A 445 -9.37 -15.57 12.81
CA ARG A 445 -9.51 -14.28 13.51
C ARG A 445 -8.78 -14.25 14.86
N PHE A 446 -8.83 -15.34 15.63
CA PHE A 446 -8.08 -15.45 16.89
C PHE A 446 -6.56 -15.49 16.65
N PHE A 447 -6.09 -16.17 15.60
CA PHE A 447 -4.68 -16.19 15.25
C PHE A 447 -4.16 -14.83 14.78
N LEU A 448 -4.93 -14.10 13.98
CA LEU A 448 -4.63 -12.73 13.59
C LEU A 448 -4.54 -11.83 14.83
N TYR A 449 -5.53 -11.88 15.72
CA TYR A 449 -5.50 -11.15 16.99
C TYR A 449 -4.24 -11.46 17.81
N ARG A 450 -3.89 -12.75 17.98
CA ARG A 450 -2.65 -13.15 18.68
C ARG A 450 -1.40 -12.62 17.98
N SER A 451 -1.39 -12.56 16.65
CA SER A 451 -0.28 -11.98 15.89
C SER A 451 -0.12 -10.48 16.18
N GLU A 452 -1.22 -9.72 16.17
CA GLU A 452 -1.24 -8.29 16.49
C GLU A 452 -0.80 -8.01 17.93
N VAL A 453 -1.30 -8.76 18.91
CA VAL A 453 -0.91 -8.62 20.33
C VAL A 453 0.60 -8.83 20.55
N ARG A 454 1.27 -9.65 19.72
CA ARG A 454 2.74 -9.79 19.81
C ARG A 454 3.47 -8.47 19.55
N SER A 455 2.93 -7.60 18.70
CA SER A 455 3.51 -6.27 18.47
C SER A 455 3.36 -5.39 19.72
N VAL A 456 2.20 -5.47 20.36
CA VAL A 456 1.91 -4.77 21.63
C VAL A 456 2.85 -5.26 22.73
N PHE A 457 2.99 -6.57 22.95
CA PHE A 457 3.95 -7.09 23.94
C PHE A 457 5.35 -6.52 23.72
N ARG A 458 5.85 -6.53 22.48
CA ARG A 458 7.17 -5.97 22.13
C ARG A 458 7.30 -4.49 22.46
N ALA A 459 6.24 -3.71 22.21
CA ALA A 459 6.24 -2.29 22.51
C ALA A 459 6.19 -2.03 24.03
N LEU A 460 5.41 -2.83 24.77
CA LEU A 460 5.24 -2.71 26.22
C LEU A 460 6.51 -3.03 27.01
N ALA A 461 7.33 -3.97 26.55
CA ALA A 461 8.56 -4.34 27.24
C ALA A 461 9.58 -3.20 27.23
N THR A 462 10.05 -2.80 28.42
CA THR A 462 11.19 -1.91 28.56
C THR A 462 12.44 -2.70 28.89
N VAL A 463 13.33 -2.84 27.91
CA VAL A 463 14.72 -3.19 28.21
C VAL A 463 15.39 -1.94 28.75
N THR A 464 15.32 -1.72 30.06
CA THR A 464 16.22 -0.76 30.69
C THR A 464 17.58 -1.44 30.88
N MET A 465 18.67 -0.69 30.73
CA MET A 465 20.05 -1.19 30.90
C MET A 465 20.34 -1.77 32.30
N ALA A 466 19.41 -1.68 33.26
CA ALA A 466 19.64 -1.97 34.67
C ALA A 466 19.01 -3.28 35.18
N SER A 467 17.95 -3.81 34.56
CA SER A 467 17.31 -5.07 34.99
C SER A 467 16.46 -5.70 33.88
N GLU A 468 16.31 -7.04 33.91
CA GLU A 468 15.28 -7.72 33.13
C GLU A 468 13.91 -7.16 33.47
N ASP A 469 13.03 -7.10 32.47
CA ASP A 469 11.63 -6.73 32.68
C ASP A 469 11.02 -7.72 33.68
N ASN A 470 10.44 -7.22 34.78
CA ASN A 470 9.83 -8.04 35.83
C ASN A 470 8.82 -9.03 35.25
N PHE A 471 8.13 -8.66 34.17
CA PHE A 471 7.19 -9.54 33.50
C PHE A 471 7.85 -10.81 32.92
N ILE A 472 9.06 -10.70 32.35
CA ILE A 472 9.77 -11.86 31.79
C ILE A 472 10.09 -12.86 32.91
N VAL A 473 10.63 -12.37 34.01
CA VAL A 473 10.96 -13.17 35.20
C VAL A 473 9.70 -13.82 35.78
N ASP A 474 8.62 -13.07 35.92
CA ASP A 474 7.33 -13.56 36.44
C ASP A 474 6.71 -14.61 35.52
N ALA A 475 6.79 -14.44 34.20
CA ALA A 475 6.32 -15.41 33.22
C ALA A 475 7.11 -16.72 33.31
N ILE A 476 8.44 -16.65 33.44
CA ILE A 476 9.29 -17.84 33.62
C ILE A 476 8.94 -18.57 34.92
N HIS A 477 8.81 -17.86 36.04
CA HIS A 477 8.40 -18.47 37.31
C HIS A 477 6.98 -19.05 37.26
N ALA A 478 6.07 -18.45 36.49
CA ALA A 478 4.73 -19.01 36.27
C ALA A 478 4.81 -20.36 35.53
N ILE A 479 5.73 -20.50 34.56
CA ILE A 479 5.99 -21.76 33.87
C ILE A 479 6.62 -22.79 34.82
N PHE A 480 7.65 -22.42 35.59
CA PHE A 480 8.29 -23.33 36.55
C PHE A 480 7.30 -23.92 37.54
N ARG A 481 6.39 -23.12 38.10
CA ARG A 481 5.37 -23.61 39.03
C ARG A 481 4.48 -24.71 38.44
N GLN A 482 4.22 -24.69 37.13
CA GLN A 482 3.45 -25.76 36.48
C GLN A 482 4.25 -27.06 36.40
N TYR A 483 5.52 -27.00 35.99
CA TYR A 483 6.38 -28.19 35.91
C TYR A 483 6.79 -28.73 37.28
N GLU A 484 6.99 -27.88 38.28
CA GLU A 484 7.23 -28.31 39.66
C GLU A 484 6.02 -29.04 40.26
N ALA A 485 4.80 -28.60 39.94
CA ALA A 485 3.58 -29.30 40.35
C ALA A 485 3.52 -30.72 39.75
N VAL A 486 3.93 -30.88 38.49
CA VAL A 486 4.08 -32.20 37.84
C VAL A 486 5.10 -33.07 38.58
N ASP A 487 6.29 -32.52 38.80
CA ASP A 487 7.40 -33.25 39.41
C ASP A 487 7.07 -33.67 40.86
N SER A 488 6.22 -32.92 41.55
CA SER A 488 5.69 -33.24 42.89
C SER A 488 4.62 -34.34 42.92
N GLY A 489 4.18 -34.84 41.76
CA GLY A 489 3.11 -35.84 41.65
C GLY A 489 1.70 -35.28 41.85
N SER A 490 1.53 -33.95 41.79
CA SER A 490 0.21 -33.31 41.89
C SER A 490 -0.57 -33.48 40.58
N PRO A 491 -1.87 -33.85 40.60
CA PRO A 491 -2.65 -33.97 39.38
C PRO A 491 -2.82 -32.61 38.70
N LEU A 492 -2.36 -32.50 37.46
CA LEU A 492 -2.54 -31.30 36.65
C LEU A 492 -4.01 -31.14 36.21
N PRO A 493 -4.56 -29.92 36.23
CA PRO A 493 -5.81 -29.62 35.54
C PRO A 493 -5.71 -29.95 34.05
N ALA A 494 -6.79 -30.40 33.40
CA ALA A 494 -6.79 -30.76 31.97
C ALA A 494 -6.35 -29.59 31.04
N ASN A 495 -6.48 -28.35 31.51
CA ASN A 495 -6.14 -27.12 30.81
C ASN A 495 -4.80 -26.49 31.26
N TRP A 496 -3.96 -27.20 32.04
CA TRP A 496 -2.68 -26.68 32.55
C TRP A 496 -1.80 -26.08 31.44
N TRP A 497 -1.78 -26.75 30.28
CA TRP A 497 -0.96 -26.40 29.13
C TRP A 497 -1.32 -25.03 28.58
N LYS A 498 -2.59 -24.60 28.68
CA LYS A 498 -3.04 -23.30 28.16
C LYS A 498 -2.33 -22.14 28.86
N ARG A 499 -2.14 -22.27 30.17
CA ARG A 499 -1.47 -21.27 30.98
C ARG A 499 0.03 -21.23 30.66
N THR A 500 0.67 -22.37 30.53
CA THR A 500 2.07 -22.44 30.10
C THR A 500 2.24 -21.88 28.69
N GLU A 501 1.37 -22.27 27.75
CA GLU A 501 1.41 -21.87 26.35
C GLU A 501 1.32 -20.37 26.18
N VAL A 502 0.40 -19.70 26.88
CA VAL A 502 0.22 -18.25 26.71
C VAL A 502 1.41 -17.44 27.23
N TYR A 503 2.07 -17.89 28.30
CA TYR A 503 3.32 -17.27 28.75
C TYR A 503 4.46 -17.52 27.77
N VAL A 504 4.61 -18.73 27.21
CA VAL A 504 5.59 -18.99 26.14
C VAL A 504 5.29 -18.15 24.90
N HIS A 505 4.01 -17.95 24.56
CA HIS A 505 3.61 -17.06 23.47
C HIS A 505 4.07 -15.62 23.68
N ALA A 506 3.84 -15.06 24.88
CA ALA A 506 4.31 -13.72 25.22
C ALA A 506 5.84 -13.65 25.26
N LEU A 507 6.53 -14.62 25.88
CA LEU A 507 7.99 -14.71 25.88
C LEU A 507 8.56 -14.80 24.46
N SER A 508 7.89 -15.47 23.53
CA SER A 508 8.29 -15.50 22.13
C SER A 508 8.09 -14.18 21.39
N ALA A 509 7.23 -13.29 21.87
CA ALA A 509 7.19 -11.91 21.39
C ALA A 509 8.37 -11.11 21.98
N LEU A 510 8.69 -11.36 23.24
CA LEU A 510 9.70 -10.66 24.04
C LEU A 510 11.11 -11.25 23.99
N SER A 511 11.36 -12.23 23.12
CA SER A 511 12.65 -12.96 23.07
C SER A 511 13.88 -12.05 23.02
N LYS A 512 13.83 -10.95 22.25
CA LYS A 512 14.92 -9.98 22.14
C LYS A 512 15.22 -9.21 23.44
N SER A 513 14.28 -9.19 24.37
CA SER A 513 14.42 -8.56 25.68
C SER A 513 14.99 -9.51 26.74
N ILE A 514 15.15 -10.81 26.42
CA ILE A 514 15.82 -11.80 27.27
C ILE A 514 17.33 -11.58 27.18
N ARG A 515 18.02 -11.48 28.33
CA ARG A 515 19.45 -11.25 28.41
C ARG A 515 20.24 -12.46 27.92
N GLU A 516 21.26 -12.22 27.11
CA GLU A 516 22.13 -13.28 26.58
C GLU A 516 23.05 -13.86 27.67
N GLU A 517 23.30 -13.13 28.75
CA GLU A 517 24.13 -13.56 29.87
C GLU A 517 23.39 -14.40 30.93
N ASP A 518 22.07 -14.60 30.82
CA ASP A 518 21.34 -15.44 31.78
C ASP A 518 21.78 -16.91 31.64
N THR A 519 22.36 -17.45 32.71
CA THR A 519 22.81 -18.85 32.82
C THR A 519 22.00 -19.65 33.85
N PHE A 520 20.87 -19.13 34.32
CA PHE A 520 20.10 -19.76 35.41
C PHE A 520 18.63 -19.99 35.04
N LEU A 521 17.90 -18.94 34.67
CA LEU A 521 16.49 -19.03 34.35
C LEU A 521 16.27 -19.62 32.96
N ILE A 522 17.04 -19.16 31.96
CA ILE A 522 16.81 -19.56 30.56
C ILE A 522 17.20 -21.02 30.27
N PRO A 523 18.35 -21.56 30.74
CA PRO A 523 18.65 -22.98 30.58
C PRO A 523 17.57 -23.88 31.20
N ARG A 524 17.15 -23.56 32.43
CA ARG A 524 16.11 -24.31 33.15
C ARG A 524 14.74 -24.20 32.45
N LEU A 525 14.42 -23.05 31.88
CA LEU A 525 13.23 -22.88 31.05
C LEU A 525 13.25 -23.83 29.85
N PHE A 526 14.35 -23.86 29.09
CA PHE A 526 14.46 -24.77 27.95
C PHE A 526 14.51 -26.25 28.35
N GLU A 527 15.07 -26.58 29.52
CA GLU A 527 14.99 -27.93 30.10
C GLU A 527 13.56 -28.37 30.36
N CYS A 528 12.71 -27.49 30.94
CA CYS A 528 11.30 -27.79 31.14
C CYS A 528 10.56 -27.93 29.79
N LEU A 529 10.79 -27.00 28.87
CA LEU A 529 10.08 -26.94 27.59
C LEU A 529 10.50 -28.02 26.59
N SER A 530 11.67 -28.65 26.75
CA SER A 530 12.12 -29.74 25.88
C SER A 530 11.53 -31.11 26.23
N ARG A 531 10.89 -31.24 27.41
CA ARG A 531 10.26 -32.50 27.86
C ARG A 531 9.12 -32.92 26.93
N LYS A 532 9.13 -34.18 26.50
CA LYS A 532 8.05 -34.77 25.69
C LYS A 532 6.75 -34.92 26.48
N GLU A 533 6.86 -35.25 27.77
CA GLU A 533 5.73 -35.35 28.70
C GLU A 533 6.01 -34.60 30.01
N PRO A 534 5.01 -33.92 30.60
CA PRO A 534 3.70 -33.64 30.01
C PRO A 534 3.82 -32.51 28.97
N SER A 535 3.21 -32.69 27.80
CA SER A 535 3.12 -31.65 26.77
C SER A 535 1.79 -31.73 26.02
N HIS A 536 1.36 -30.60 25.45
CA HIS A 536 0.20 -30.49 24.58
C HIS A 536 0.65 -29.94 23.22
N ARG A 537 0.03 -30.37 22.12
CA ARG A 537 0.40 -29.96 20.74
C ARG A 537 0.50 -28.45 20.54
N ALA A 538 -0.47 -27.69 21.07
CA ALA A 538 -0.46 -26.23 20.98
C ALA A 538 0.74 -25.62 21.73
N LEU A 539 1.10 -26.19 22.89
CA LEU A 539 2.28 -25.79 23.65
C LEU A 539 3.55 -26.12 22.87
N SER A 540 3.71 -27.36 22.38
CA SER A 540 4.87 -27.77 21.57
C SER A 540 5.06 -26.86 20.36
N ARG A 541 3.98 -26.53 19.64
CA ARG A 541 4.02 -25.57 18.52
C ARG A 541 4.56 -24.20 18.96
N THR A 542 4.02 -23.63 20.03
CA THR A 542 4.44 -22.32 20.54
C THR A 542 5.87 -22.34 21.10
N VAL A 543 6.31 -23.44 21.71
CA VAL A 543 7.69 -23.67 22.14
C VAL A 543 8.65 -23.70 20.94
N THR A 544 8.28 -24.37 19.85
CA THR A 544 9.09 -24.37 18.62
C THR A 544 9.20 -22.97 18.01
N ILE A 545 8.12 -22.17 18.04
CA ILE A 545 8.16 -20.75 17.64
C ILE A 545 9.10 -19.96 18.55
N PHE A 546 9.02 -20.16 19.87
CA PHE A 546 9.89 -19.51 20.84
C PHE A 546 11.37 -19.84 20.60
N LEU A 547 11.70 -21.11 20.38
CA LEU A 547 13.05 -21.55 20.02
C LEU A 547 13.58 -20.82 18.79
N GLY A 548 12.75 -20.70 17.73
CA GLY A 548 13.14 -20.03 16.49
C GLY A 548 13.46 -18.53 16.65
N VAL A 549 13.01 -17.88 17.73
CA VAL A 549 13.32 -16.47 18.01
C VAL A 549 14.35 -16.28 19.13
N ALA A 550 14.65 -17.33 19.90
CA ALA A 550 15.65 -17.33 20.97
C ALA A 550 17.09 -17.59 20.49
N GLY A 551 17.34 -17.54 19.18
CA GLY A 551 18.64 -17.85 18.59
C GLY A 551 19.78 -16.93 19.05
N HIS A 552 19.49 -15.71 19.54
CA HIS A 552 20.51 -14.82 20.10
C HIS A 552 21.10 -15.37 21.40
N TRP A 553 20.27 -15.95 22.27
CA TRP A 553 20.72 -16.59 23.51
C TRP A 553 21.52 -17.87 23.23
N PHE A 554 21.05 -18.73 22.31
CA PHE A 554 21.78 -19.96 21.94
C PHE A 554 23.12 -19.69 21.26
N ALA A 555 23.29 -18.56 20.56
CA ALA A 555 24.58 -18.17 20.01
C ALA A 555 25.63 -17.93 21.10
N ARG A 556 25.20 -17.58 22.33
CA ARG A 556 26.08 -17.38 23.48
C ARG A 556 26.26 -18.64 24.34
N HIS A 557 25.29 -19.57 24.30
CA HIS A 557 25.30 -20.84 25.04
C HIS A 557 25.09 -22.06 24.12
N PRO A 558 26.04 -22.34 23.20
CA PRO A 558 25.88 -23.37 22.18
C PRO A 558 25.81 -24.81 22.73
N GLU A 559 26.24 -25.05 23.98
CA GLU A 559 26.18 -26.35 24.65
C GLU A 559 24.75 -26.90 24.78
N TYR A 560 23.74 -26.02 24.78
CA TYR A 560 22.33 -26.39 24.90
C TYR A 560 21.64 -26.67 23.55
N LEU A 561 22.34 -26.46 22.42
CA LEU A 561 21.79 -26.75 21.09
C LEU A 561 21.56 -28.26 20.94
N SER A 562 22.57 -29.08 21.21
CA SER A 562 22.50 -30.54 21.04
C SER A 562 21.64 -31.25 22.10
N THR A 563 21.15 -30.54 23.11
CA THR A 563 20.26 -31.08 24.15
C THR A 563 18.84 -30.56 23.95
N TYR A 564 18.54 -29.35 24.43
CA TYR A 564 17.19 -28.82 24.48
C TYR A 564 16.66 -28.42 23.10
N ALA A 565 17.47 -27.72 22.29
CA ALA A 565 17.01 -27.28 20.97
C ALA A 565 16.75 -28.47 20.04
N PHE A 566 17.65 -29.47 20.06
CA PHE A 566 17.47 -30.71 19.30
C PHE A 566 16.16 -31.42 19.69
N GLN A 567 15.93 -31.64 20.98
CA GLN A 567 14.70 -32.28 21.48
C GLN A 567 13.43 -31.53 21.07
N ILE A 568 13.42 -30.20 21.20
CA ILE A 568 12.27 -29.37 20.80
C ILE A 568 11.99 -29.51 19.29
N ILE A 569 13.03 -29.42 18.45
CA ILE A 569 12.89 -29.56 17.00
C ILE A 569 12.42 -30.96 16.62
N SER A 570 13.02 -32.01 17.18
CA SER A 570 12.60 -33.41 16.94
C SER A 570 11.15 -33.63 17.33
N ASN A 571 10.73 -33.21 18.53
CA ASN A 571 9.34 -33.30 18.98
C ASN A 571 8.38 -32.54 18.03
N GLY A 572 8.83 -31.42 17.47
CA GLY A 572 8.07 -30.62 16.52
C GLY A 572 7.79 -31.35 15.19
N PHE A 573 8.75 -32.12 14.67
CA PHE A 573 8.58 -32.90 13.42
C PHE A 573 7.95 -34.28 13.64
N GLU A 574 8.04 -34.85 14.84
CA GLU A 574 7.37 -36.13 15.18
C GLU A 574 5.86 -35.98 15.39
N SER A 575 5.37 -34.75 15.59
CA SER A 575 3.95 -34.48 15.85
C SER A 575 3.13 -34.63 14.56
N GLN A 576 2.08 -35.46 14.57
CA GLN A 576 1.16 -35.60 13.43
C GLN A 576 0.29 -34.35 13.25
N ASP A 577 -0.08 -34.05 11.99
CA ASP A 577 -1.00 -32.95 11.67
C ASP A 577 -2.39 -33.19 12.27
N ASP A 578 -2.87 -32.20 13.03
CA ASP A 578 -4.21 -32.16 13.60
C ASP A 578 -4.93 -30.87 13.15
N PRO A 579 -6.21 -30.95 12.71
CA PRO A 579 -6.96 -29.79 12.23
C PRO A 579 -7.28 -28.73 13.32
N GLY A 580 -7.05 -29.03 14.60
CA GLY A 580 -7.23 -28.07 15.69
C GLY A 580 -6.04 -27.12 15.87
N PHE A 581 -4.81 -27.63 15.75
CA PHE A 581 -3.59 -26.87 15.96
C PHE A 581 -2.50 -27.31 14.96
N PRO A 582 -2.62 -26.94 13.68
CA PRO A 582 -1.69 -27.40 12.66
C PRO A 582 -0.29 -26.85 12.92
N PHE A 583 0.73 -27.67 12.66
CA PHE A 583 2.14 -27.26 12.75
C PHE A 583 2.58 -26.42 11.54
N SER A 584 1.70 -26.17 10.58
CA SER A 584 1.89 -25.15 9.55
C SER A 584 1.69 -23.73 10.11
N GLN A 585 2.45 -22.78 9.55
CA GLN A 585 2.24 -21.36 9.76
C GLN A 585 0.99 -20.94 9.00
N HIS A 586 0.14 -20.18 9.69
CA HIS A 586 -1.14 -19.76 9.12
C HIS A 586 -0.89 -18.76 8.00
N GLY A 587 -1.48 -18.99 6.83
CA GLY A 587 -1.30 -18.16 5.63
C GLY A 587 -0.03 -18.39 4.81
N GLN A 588 0.96 -19.16 5.30
CA GLN A 588 2.21 -19.43 4.58
C GLN A 588 2.48 -20.91 4.29
N GLU A 589 1.66 -21.84 4.82
CA GLU A 589 1.79 -23.30 4.68
C GLU A 589 3.12 -23.92 5.19
N ASP A 590 4.05 -23.08 5.68
CA ASP A 590 5.37 -23.49 6.16
C ASP A 590 5.31 -24.20 7.52
N HIS A 591 5.98 -25.33 7.66
CA HIS A 591 6.09 -26.04 8.92
C HIS A 591 6.89 -25.21 9.95
N VAL A 592 6.31 -24.99 11.13
CA VAL A 592 6.87 -24.19 12.22
C VAL A 592 8.26 -24.69 12.64
N GLY A 593 8.47 -26.01 12.64
CA GLY A 593 9.78 -26.62 12.90
C GLY A 593 10.84 -26.25 11.87
N ALA A 594 10.48 -26.22 10.58
CA ALA A 594 11.41 -25.86 9.51
C ALA A 594 11.78 -24.37 9.58
N VAL A 595 10.81 -23.51 9.91
CA VAL A 595 11.07 -22.07 10.11
C VAL A 595 11.95 -21.82 11.34
N ALA A 596 11.70 -22.51 12.45
CA ALA A 596 12.50 -22.39 13.66
C ALA A 596 13.94 -22.84 13.42
N LEU A 597 14.12 -23.98 12.77
CA LEU A 597 15.42 -24.54 12.40
C LEU A 597 16.21 -23.60 11.49
N ARG A 598 15.56 -23.01 10.47
CA ARG A 598 16.20 -22.02 9.60
C ARG A 598 16.67 -20.79 10.36
N LYS A 599 15.84 -20.25 11.25
CA LYS A 599 16.22 -19.07 12.06
C LYS A 599 17.37 -19.38 13.01
N LEU A 600 17.37 -20.58 13.60
CA LEU A 600 18.40 -21.02 14.53
C LEU A 600 19.74 -21.25 13.81
N THR A 601 19.74 -21.96 12.69
CA THR A 601 20.93 -22.21 11.85
C THR A 601 21.49 -20.92 11.23
N LEU A 602 20.65 -19.96 10.84
CA LEU A 602 21.10 -18.65 10.37
C LEU A 602 21.94 -17.90 11.41
N ARG A 603 21.62 -18.04 12.70
CA ARG A 603 22.33 -17.36 13.80
C ARG A 603 23.46 -18.19 14.40
N CYS A 604 23.27 -19.50 14.51
CA CYS A 604 24.12 -20.42 15.25
C CYS A 604 24.86 -21.43 14.34
N GLY A 605 24.89 -21.21 13.02
CA GLY A 605 25.32 -22.21 12.02
C GLY A 605 26.68 -22.86 12.30
N SER A 606 27.63 -22.11 12.86
CA SER A 606 28.96 -22.61 13.23
C SER A 606 28.97 -23.75 14.24
N HIS A 607 27.88 -23.92 15.01
CA HIS A 607 27.74 -24.96 16.02
C HIS A 607 26.96 -26.19 15.54
N PHE A 608 26.37 -26.13 14.34
CA PHE A 608 25.53 -27.20 13.79
C PHE A 608 26.32 -28.22 12.96
N PHE A 609 27.56 -27.93 12.57
CA PHE A 609 28.38 -28.86 11.79
C PHE A 609 28.96 -29.97 12.66
N ASN A 610 28.09 -30.91 13.06
CA ASN A 610 28.43 -32.12 13.79
C ASN A 610 27.53 -33.28 13.34
N PRO A 611 27.93 -34.55 13.56
CA PRO A 611 27.18 -35.70 13.05
C PRO A 611 25.72 -35.73 13.49
N LEU A 612 25.43 -35.40 14.75
CA LEU A 612 24.05 -35.42 15.27
C LEU A 612 23.11 -34.54 14.44
N TRP A 613 23.49 -33.28 14.22
CA TRP A 613 22.66 -32.33 13.47
C TRP A 613 22.69 -32.58 11.97
N MET A 614 23.87 -32.80 11.38
CA MET A 614 23.99 -32.97 9.93
C MET A 614 23.28 -34.25 9.44
N ASP A 615 23.46 -35.37 10.11
CA ASP A 615 22.79 -36.63 9.76
C ASP A 615 21.27 -36.47 9.90
N SER A 616 20.81 -35.81 10.97
CA SER A 616 19.38 -35.56 11.20
C SER A 616 18.76 -34.65 10.14
N LEU A 617 19.44 -33.57 9.75
CA LEU A 617 18.97 -32.64 8.74
C LEU A 617 18.86 -33.28 7.35
N VAL A 618 19.91 -34.01 6.95
CA VAL A 618 19.92 -34.70 5.65
C VAL A 618 18.90 -35.84 5.62
N ASN A 619 18.76 -36.60 6.71
CA ASN A 619 17.73 -37.64 6.83
C ASN A 619 16.32 -37.05 6.82
N LEU A 620 16.09 -35.91 7.47
CA LEU A 620 14.80 -35.22 7.44
C LEU A 620 14.43 -34.82 6.01
N TYR A 621 15.37 -34.26 5.24
CA TYR A 621 15.14 -33.97 3.83
C TYR A 621 14.86 -35.23 3.02
N ARG A 622 15.70 -36.27 3.16
CA ARG A 622 15.58 -37.57 2.46
C ARG A 622 14.22 -38.23 2.67
N SER A 623 13.77 -38.34 3.93
CA SER A 623 12.51 -39.01 4.27
C SER A 623 11.29 -38.30 3.69
N ASN A 624 11.34 -36.96 3.55
CA ASN A 624 10.27 -36.20 2.91
C ASN A 624 10.28 -36.31 1.37
N ARG A 625 11.40 -36.72 0.75
CA ARG A 625 11.48 -37.00 -0.70
C ARG A 625 11.07 -38.42 -1.08
N ALA A 626 11.35 -39.41 -0.23
CA ALA A 626 11.10 -40.82 -0.50
C ALA A 626 9.61 -41.23 -0.54
N ALA A 627 8.68 -40.31 -0.33
CA ALA A 627 7.26 -40.58 -0.06
C ALA A 627 6.38 -40.85 -1.30
N VAL A 628 6.92 -41.30 -2.44
CA VAL A 628 6.08 -41.76 -3.56
C VAL A 628 5.89 -43.27 -3.54
N GLY A 629 4.70 -43.68 -3.09
CA GLY A 629 4.20 -45.06 -3.18
C GLY A 629 4.13 -45.85 -1.87
N GLY A 630 4.49 -45.27 -0.72
CA GLY A 630 4.36 -45.92 0.60
C GLY A 630 3.20 -45.36 1.45
N PRO A 631 2.53 -46.17 2.29
CA PRO A 631 1.48 -45.67 3.17
C PRO A 631 2.08 -45.05 4.45
N ALA A 632 2.41 -43.76 4.41
CA ALA A 632 2.43 -42.78 5.52
C ALA A 632 2.99 -41.44 4.99
N GLY A 633 2.22 -40.35 5.11
CA GLY A 633 2.39 -39.10 4.37
C GLY A 633 3.69 -38.33 4.64
N SER A 634 4.12 -37.55 3.64
CA SER A 634 5.12 -36.50 3.79
C SER A 634 4.74 -35.57 4.95
N CYS A 635 5.68 -35.31 5.87
CA CYS A 635 5.50 -34.40 7.00
C CYS A 635 5.64 -32.93 6.57
N LEU A 636 6.31 -32.65 5.44
CA LEU A 636 6.64 -31.31 4.98
C LEU A 636 6.15 -31.06 3.55
N THR A 637 5.58 -29.86 3.33
CA THR A 637 5.27 -29.30 2.01
C THR A 637 6.55 -28.87 1.27
N GLY A 638 6.43 -28.54 -0.03
CA GLY A 638 7.57 -28.10 -0.85
C GLY A 638 8.32 -26.89 -0.27
N ASN A 639 7.59 -25.84 0.16
CA ASN A 639 8.21 -24.67 0.80
C ASN A 639 8.90 -25.03 2.12
N SER A 640 8.29 -25.90 2.94
CA SER A 640 8.90 -26.38 4.18
C SER A 640 10.19 -27.17 3.94
N SER A 641 10.21 -27.99 2.90
CA SER A 641 11.40 -28.77 2.49
C SER A 641 12.53 -27.86 2.02
N LYS A 642 12.20 -26.79 1.27
CA LYS A 642 13.16 -25.73 0.89
C LYS A 642 13.81 -25.08 2.10
N LEU A 643 13.08 -24.84 3.18
CA LEU A 643 13.63 -24.26 4.42
C LEU A 643 14.63 -25.21 5.09
N ILE A 644 14.47 -26.53 4.96
CA ILE A 644 15.46 -27.51 5.45
C ILE A 644 16.76 -27.39 4.64
N VAL A 645 16.66 -27.28 3.30
CA VAL A 645 17.84 -27.04 2.44
C VAL A 645 18.52 -25.72 2.82
N ASP A 646 17.77 -24.64 3.04
CA ASP A 646 18.31 -23.34 3.47
C ASP A 646 19.02 -23.46 4.83
N SER A 647 18.43 -24.23 5.76
CA SER A 647 19.02 -24.50 7.08
C SER A 647 20.36 -25.21 6.97
N ILE A 648 20.46 -26.25 6.13
CA ILE A 648 21.72 -26.96 5.86
C ILE A 648 22.73 -25.99 5.25
N CYS A 649 22.33 -25.18 4.27
CA CYS A 649 23.22 -24.22 3.64
C CYS A 649 23.78 -23.20 4.63
N HIS A 650 22.99 -22.71 5.59
CA HIS A 650 23.49 -21.83 6.65
C HIS A 650 24.61 -22.48 7.47
N VAL A 651 24.51 -23.78 7.77
CA VAL A 651 25.60 -24.52 8.42
C VAL A 651 26.81 -24.60 7.49
N LEU A 652 26.60 -24.96 6.23
CA LEU A 652 27.68 -25.13 5.25
C LEU A 652 28.44 -23.84 4.93
N THR A 653 27.81 -22.66 5.11
CA THR A 653 28.51 -21.38 4.96
C THR A 653 29.66 -21.18 5.97
N THR A 654 29.70 -21.99 7.03
CA THR A 654 30.67 -21.86 8.13
C THR A 654 31.86 -22.83 8.05
N VAL A 655 31.91 -23.68 7.02
CA VAL A 655 32.94 -24.71 6.85
C VAL A 655 33.68 -24.61 5.51
N SER A 656 34.77 -25.37 5.37
CA SER A 656 35.57 -25.41 4.14
C SER A 656 34.83 -26.16 3.02
N TYR A 657 35.24 -25.95 1.76
CA TYR A 657 34.67 -26.71 0.63
C TYR A 657 34.92 -28.21 0.73
N LYS A 658 36.04 -28.62 1.30
CA LYS A 658 36.34 -30.03 1.56
C LYS A 658 35.32 -30.69 2.48
N ASP A 659 34.88 -29.98 3.50
CA ASP A 659 33.91 -30.48 4.49
C ASP A 659 32.46 -30.33 4.01
N ALA A 660 32.18 -29.29 3.22
CA ALA A 660 30.86 -29.07 2.63
C ALA A 660 30.54 -30.03 1.48
N LEU A 661 31.54 -30.41 0.68
CA LEU A 661 31.36 -31.22 -0.53
C LEU A 661 30.59 -32.52 -0.30
N PRO A 662 30.92 -33.38 0.68
CA PRO A 662 30.18 -34.62 0.91
C PRO A 662 28.69 -34.41 1.17
N VAL A 663 28.34 -33.36 1.94
CA VAL A 663 26.95 -33.03 2.28
C VAL A 663 26.20 -32.51 1.05
N VAL A 664 26.85 -31.65 0.26
CA VAL A 664 26.28 -31.10 -0.98
C VAL A 664 26.09 -32.20 -2.02
N GLU A 665 27.04 -33.13 -2.15
CA GLU A 665 26.92 -34.30 -3.02
C GLU A 665 25.79 -35.23 -2.58
N GLU A 666 25.61 -35.45 -1.28
CA GLU A 666 24.53 -36.28 -0.76
C GLU A 666 23.15 -35.64 -1.00
N LEU A 667 23.00 -34.34 -0.73
CA LEU A 667 21.77 -33.60 -1.06
C LEU A 667 21.49 -33.59 -2.56
N GLY A 668 22.53 -33.33 -3.37
CA GLY A 668 22.45 -33.38 -4.82
C GLY A 668 22.00 -34.76 -5.31
N ALA A 669 22.58 -35.84 -4.78
CA ALA A 669 22.20 -37.20 -5.13
C ALA A 669 20.73 -37.48 -4.80
N ILE A 670 20.21 -37.02 -3.66
CA ILE A 670 18.78 -37.15 -3.31
C ILE A 670 17.90 -36.41 -4.33
N MET A 671 18.22 -35.13 -4.61
CA MET A 671 17.45 -34.29 -5.54
C MET A 671 17.44 -34.86 -6.95
N PHE A 672 18.61 -35.22 -7.48
CA PHE A 672 18.76 -35.74 -8.84
C PHE A 672 18.25 -37.17 -8.98
N ALA A 673 18.29 -38.00 -7.94
CA ALA A 673 17.64 -39.31 -7.97
C ALA A 673 16.12 -39.18 -8.08
N ASP A 674 15.52 -38.22 -7.36
CA ASP A 674 14.08 -37.97 -7.43
C ASP A 674 13.66 -37.39 -8.79
N LEU A 675 14.44 -36.44 -9.34
CA LEU A 675 14.28 -35.99 -10.72
C LEU A 675 14.40 -37.14 -11.73
N ALA A 676 15.45 -37.96 -11.60
CA ALA A 676 15.73 -39.10 -12.49
C ALA A 676 14.64 -40.20 -12.39
N ALA A 677 14.03 -40.40 -11.24
CA ALA A 677 12.97 -41.38 -11.07
C ALA A 677 11.66 -40.95 -11.74
N ARG A 678 11.40 -39.63 -11.79
CA ARG A 678 10.12 -39.10 -12.26
C ARG A 678 10.15 -38.55 -13.67
N TYR A 679 11.29 -38.09 -14.19
CA TYR A 679 11.35 -37.43 -15.50
C TYR A 679 10.80 -38.26 -16.66
N SER A 680 10.91 -39.60 -16.61
CA SER A 680 10.34 -40.48 -17.64
C SER A 680 8.81 -40.57 -17.63
N GLN A 681 8.17 -40.11 -16.55
CA GLN A 681 6.72 -40.08 -16.35
C GLN A 681 6.13 -38.67 -16.50
N LEU A 682 6.99 -37.65 -16.61
CA LEU A 682 6.59 -36.25 -16.71
C LEU A 682 5.97 -35.97 -18.09
N ASN A 683 4.83 -35.27 -18.08
CA ASN A 683 4.16 -34.79 -19.29
C ASN A 683 4.10 -33.25 -19.27
N ALA A 684 4.44 -32.60 -20.39
CA ALA A 684 4.42 -31.14 -20.49
C ALA A 684 3.01 -30.55 -20.29
N ASP A 685 1.98 -31.34 -20.59
CA ASP A 685 0.57 -30.96 -20.44
C ASP A 685 0.00 -31.23 -19.03
N ASP A 686 0.78 -31.80 -18.10
CA ASP A 686 0.36 -32.12 -16.74
C ASP A 686 0.84 -31.06 -15.74
N GLU A 687 -0.09 -30.32 -15.13
CA GLU A 687 0.21 -29.26 -14.15
C GLU A 687 1.03 -29.78 -12.96
N GLY A 688 0.74 -31.00 -12.47
CA GLY A 688 1.48 -31.59 -11.34
C GLY A 688 2.94 -31.91 -11.65
N SER A 689 3.26 -32.17 -12.93
CA SER A 689 4.63 -32.35 -13.41
C SER A 689 5.40 -31.02 -13.39
N GLY A 690 4.75 -29.92 -13.73
CA GLY A 690 5.31 -28.56 -13.66
C GLY A 690 5.61 -28.13 -12.23
N GLU A 691 4.64 -28.26 -11.32
CA GLU A 691 4.79 -27.91 -9.90
C GLU A 691 5.97 -28.63 -9.23
N PHE A 692 6.11 -29.93 -9.48
CA PHE A 692 7.22 -30.73 -8.96
C PHE A 692 8.59 -30.23 -9.45
N LEU A 693 8.71 -29.90 -10.74
CA LEU A 693 9.95 -29.38 -11.31
C LEU A 693 10.29 -28.00 -10.74
N CYS A 694 9.30 -27.12 -10.65
CA CYS A 694 9.44 -25.80 -10.03
C CYS A 694 9.91 -25.92 -8.57
N GLU A 695 9.34 -26.83 -7.78
CA GLU A 695 9.76 -27.11 -6.41
C GLU A 695 11.23 -27.55 -6.35
N MET A 696 11.62 -28.51 -7.19
CA MET A 696 13.00 -29.02 -7.19
C MET A 696 14.02 -27.96 -7.62
N PHE A 697 13.70 -27.15 -8.64
CA PHE A 697 14.56 -26.04 -9.05
C PHE A 697 14.68 -24.98 -7.96
N ASN A 698 13.63 -24.73 -7.19
CA ASN A 698 13.71 -23.85 -6.03
C ASN A 698 14.64 -24.41 -4.94
N HIS A 699 14.66 -25.72 -4.71
CA HIS A 699 15.58 -26.35 -3.75
C HIS A 699 17.04 -26.27 -4.25
N LEU A 700 17.28 -26.59 -5.52
CA LEU A 700 18.59 -26.47 -6.15
C LEU A 700 19.11 -25.02 -6.14
N LEU A 701 18.22 -24.04 -6.38
CA LEU A 701 18.58 -22.63 -6.36
C LEU A 701 19.07 -22.18 -4.97
N VAL A 702 18.40 -22.62 -3.90
CA VAL A 702 18.84 -22.35 -2.53
C VAL A 702 20.21 -22.99 -2.29
N LEU A 703 20.38 -24.26 -2.65
CA LEU A 703 21.66 -24.96 -2.51
C LEU A 703 22.78 -24.24 -3.27
N ALA A 704 22.47 -23.71 -4.46
CA ALA A 704 23.43 -23.07 -5.34
C ALA A 704 23.86 -21.66 -4.94
N THR A 705 22.99 -20.89 -4.31
CA THR A 705 23.20 -19.45 -4.08
C THR A 705 23.59 -19.11 -2.65
N ARG A 706 23.38 -20.03 -1.69
CA ARG A 706 23.62 -19.76 -0.28
C ARG A 706 25.04 -20.00 0.19
N ILE A 707 25.76 -20.92 -0.46
CA ILE A 707 27.16 -21.19 -0.12
C ILE A 707 28.02 -20.11 -0.80
N PRO A 708 28.73 -19.27 -0.03
CA PRO A 708 29.47 -18.16 -0.61
C PRO A 708 30.75 -18.63 -1.32
N VAL A 709 31.25 -17.80 -2.22
CA VAL A 709 32.58 -17.96 -2.81
C VAL A 709 33.65 -17.78 -1.74
N GLN A 710 34.50 -18.80 -1.57
CA GLN A 710 35.63 -18.81 -0.66
C GLN A 710 36.93 -18.73 -1.49
N VAL A 711 37.85 -17.87 -1.05
CA VAL A 711 39.18 -17.70 -1.67
C VAL A 711 40.11 -18.80 -1.14
N ASP A 712 41.12 -19.19 -1.92
CA ASP A 712 42.18 -20.16 -1.54
C ASP A 712 41.73 -21.60 -1.24
N GLN A 713 40.65 -22.06 -1.90
CA GLN A 713 40.22 -23.46 -1.81
C GLN A 713 40.87 -24.29 -2.94
N GLU A 714 41.45 -25.46 -2.59
CA GLU A 714 42.02 -26.40 -3.58
C GLU A 714 40.94 -27.13 -4.39
N THR A 715 39.72 -27.21 -3.85
CA THR A 715 38.59 -27.88 -4.48
C THR A 715 37.66 -26.87 -5.16
N PRO A 716 37.09 -27.20 -6.33
CA PRO A 716 36.05 -26.39 -6.95
C PRO A 716 34.81 -26.27 -6.04
N HIS A 717 34.00 -25.24 -6.29
CA HIS A 717 32.80 -24.99 -5.51
C HIS A 717 31.90 -26.24 -5.46
N PRO A 718 31.47 -26.71 -4.27
CA PRO A 718 30.72 -27.97 -4.12
C PRO A 718 29.50 -28.13 -5.03
N VAL A 719 28.74 -27.04 -5.20
CA VAL A 719 27.55 -27.02 -6.05
C VAL A 719 27.90 -27.20 -7.53
N LEU A 720 29.02 -26.64 -8.01
CA LEU A 720 29.43 -26.79 -9.40
C LEU A 720 29.74 -28.25 -9.71
N CYS A 721 30.42 -28.95 -8.80
CA CYS A 721 30.68 -30.39 -8.92
C CYS A 721 29.38 -31.19 -9.14
N VAL A 722 28.36 -30.89 -8.33
CA VAL A 722 27.06 -31.56 -8.40
C VAL A 722 26.31 -31.22 -9.69
N LEU A 723 26.24 -29.95 -10.07
CA LEU A 723 25.55 -29.51 -11.30
C LEU A 723 26.22 -30.07 -12.55
N GLN A 724 27.56 -30.07 -12.61
CA GLN A 724 28.32 -30.64 -13.73
C GLN A 724 28.12 -32.16 -13.81
N LYS A 725 28.18 -32.87 -12.68
CA LYS A 725 27.98 -34.32 -12.60
C LYS A 725 26.59 -34.76 -13.07
N HIS A 726 25.56 -33.97 -12.82
CA HIS A 726 24.17 -34.29 -13.14
C HIS A 726 23.57 -33.48 -14.29
N TRP A 727 24.39 -32.77 -15.07
CA TRP A 727 23.95 -31.91 -16.17
C TRP A 727 23.02 -32.61 -17.17
N GLY A 728 23.28 -33.88 -17.51
CA GLY A 728 22.47 -34.63 -18.46
C GLY A 728 20.99 -34.75 -18.07
N VAL A 729 20.67 -34.76 -16.76
CA VAL A 729 19.28 -34.76 -16.27
C VAL A 729 18.62 -33.41 -16.54
N LEU A 730 19.32 -32.31 -16.22
CA LEU A 730 18.84 -30.94 -16.44
C LEU A 730 18.65 -30.63 -17.92
N GLU A 731 19.60 -31.02 -18.77
CA GLU A 731 19.51 -30.86 -20.23
C GLU A 731 18.30 -31.59 -20.82
N THR A 732 18.03 -32.79 -20.31
CA THR A 732 16.88 -33.60 -20.77
C THR A 732 15.56 -32.94 -20.37
N ILE A 733 15.43 -32.47 -19.12
CA ILE A 733 14.22 -31.78 -18.64
C ILE A 733 13.96 -30.52 -19.47
N LEU A 734 15.00 -29.71 -19.71
CA LEU A 734 14.91 -28.52 -20.55
C LEU A 734 14.37 -28.81 -21.94
N ARG A 735 14.88 -29.86 -22.62
CA ARG A 735 14.41 -30.19 -23.97
C ARG A 735 12.94 -30.60 -24.03
N VAL A 736 12.39 -31.13 -22.93
CA VAL A 736 10.99 -31.54 -22.84
C VAL A 736 10.08 -30.35 -22.45
N TYR A 737 10.55 -29.49 -21.55
CA TYR A 737 9.78 -28.40 -20.95
C TYR A 737 10.13 -27.00 -21.48
N SER A 738 10.84 -26.89 -22.59
CA SER A 738 11.35 -25.61 -23.09
C SER A 738 10.27 -24.59 -23.47
N CYS A 739 9.06 -25.07 -23.78
CA CYS A 739 7.89 -24.24 -24.08
C CYS A 739 7.01 -23.93 -22.86
N SER A 740 7.31 -24.49 -21.68
CA SER A 740 6.60 -24.17 -20.44
C SER A 740 7.27 -22.97 -19.77
N GLU A 741 6.63 -21.80 -19.83
CA GLU A 741 7.16 -20.55 -19.27
C GLU A 741 7.49 -20.71 -17.77
N GLU A 742 6.60 -21.34 -17.00
CA GLU A 742 6.77 -21.50 -15.55
C GLU A 742 8.04 -22.30 -15.19
N VAL A 743 8.25 -23.44 -15.87
CA VAL A 743 9.39 -24.32 -15.61
C VAL A 743 10.68 -23.69 -16.15
N ALA A 744 10.62 -23.08 -17.35
CA ALA A 744 11.75 -22.40 -17.97
C ALA A 744 12.23 -21.22 -17.13
N GLU A 745 11.32 -20.42 -16.56
CA GLU A 745 11.66 -19.31 -15.67
C GLU A 745 12.41 -19.80 -14.43
N ARG A 746 11.91 -20.84 -13.74
CA ARG A 746 12.55 -21.39 -12.53
C ARG A 746 13.90 -22.03 -12.83
N PHE A 747 14.01 -22.73 -13.95
CA PHE A 747 15.28 -23.25 -14.43
C PHE A 747 16.28 -22.11 -14.69
N CYS A 748 15.85 -21.07 -15.42
CA CYS A 748 16.70 -19.95 -15.73
C CYS A 748 17.13 -19.20 -14.47
N ALA A 749 16.23 -19.03 -13.50
CA ALA A 749 16.52 -18.42 -12.20
C ALA A 749 17.63 -19.18 -11.43
N LEU A 750 17.63 -20.52 -11.46
CA LEU A 750 18.72 -21.33 -10.90
C LEU A 750 20.07 -20.93 -11.49
N PHE A 751 20.19 -20.87 -12.82
CA PHE A 751 21.46 -20.58 -13.48
C PHE A 751 21.87 -19.10 -13.39
N VAL A 752 20.92 -18.17 -13.44
CA VAL A 752 21.17 -16.76 -13.10
C VAL A 752 21.79 -16.67 -11.71
N GLY A 753 21.17 -17.32 -10.71
CA GLY A 753 21.68 -17.35 -9.34
C GLY A 753 23.08 -17.97 -9.23
N VAL A 754 23.33 -19.10 -9.89
CA VAL A 754 24.65 -19.75 -9.94
C VAL A 754 25.71 -18.80 -10.52
N PHE A 755 25.45 -18.20 -11.68
CA PHE A 755 26.42 -17.37 -12.38
C PHE A 755 26.68 -16.05 -11.65
N GLU A 756 25.64 -15.36 -11.17
CA GLU A 756 25.84 -14.12 -10.41
C GLU A 756 26.56 -14.36 -9.07
N SER A 757 26.30 -15.49 -8.41
CA SER A 757 26.90 -15.83 -7.11
C SER A 757 28.35 -16.29 -7.25
N LEU A 758 28.65 -17.16 -8.21
CA LEU A 758 29.95 -17.83 -8.35
C LEU A 758 30.91 -17.14 -9.33
N ARG A 759 30.37 -16.26 -10.21
CA ARG A 759 31.12 -15.47 -11.18
C ARG A 759 32.11 -16.33 -11.98
N SER A 760 33.39 -15.96 -11.98
CA SER A 760 34.44 -16.62 -12.77
C SER A 760 34.63 -18.10 -12.44
N GLN A 761 34.26 -18.58 -11.23
CA GLN A 761 34.36 -20.00 -10.90
C GLN A 761 33.37 -20.86 -11.71
N ALA A 762 32.26 -20.28 -12.19
CA ALA A 762 31.25 -20.98 -12.97
C ALA A 762 31.49 -20.94 -14.49
N LEU A 763 32.63 -20.40 -14.95
CA LEU A 763 32.90 -20.16 -16.38
C LEU A 763 32.89 -21.45 -17.23
N GLU A 764 33.42 -22.54 -16.71
CA GLU A 764 33.40 -23.84 -17.41
C GLU A 764 31.97 -24.34 -17.64
N LEU A 765 31.13 -24.24 -16.60
CA LEU A 765 29.71 -24.60 -16.70
C LEU A 765 28.98 -23.65 -17.65
N ALA A 766 29.20 -22.34 -17.54
CA ALA A 766 28.62 -21.33 -18.42
C ALA A 766 28.91 -21.61 -19.91
N SER A 767 30.17 -21.97 -20.20
CA SER A 767 30.61 -22.32 -21.56
C SER A 767 29.96 -23.60 -22.07
N ALA A 768 29.80 -24.61 -21.20
CA ALA A 768 29.19 -25.89 -21.56
C ALA A 768 27.69 -25.76 -21.89
N ILE A 769 26.96 -24.90 -21.19
CA ILE A 769 25.49 -24.81 -21.35
C ILE A 769 25.03 -23.82 -22.43
N MET A 770 25.90 -22.88 -22.86
CA MET A 770 25.56 -21.82 -23.84
C MET A 770 24.90 -22.35 -25.13
N PRO A 771 25.37 -23.44 -25.77
CA PRO A 771 24.72 -23.96 -26.98
C PRO A 771 23.26 -24.39 -26.74
N VAL A 772 22.97 -25.00 -25.58
CA VAL A 772 21.62 -25.44 -25.22
C VAL A 772 20.71 -24.23 -24.96
N LEU A 773 21.22 -23.20 -24.28
CA LEU A 773 20.46 -21.95 -24.06
C LEU A 773 20.08 -21.27 -25.38
N LEU A 774 21.01 -21.19 -26.33
CA LEU A 774 20.75 -20.62 -27.65
C LEU A 774 19.74 -21.45 -28.45
N GLU A 775 19.85 -22.77 -28.40
CA GLU A 775 18.90 -23.68 -29.05
C GLU A 775 17.49 -23.48 -28.49
N GLN A 776 17.33 -23.45 -27.17
CA GLN A 776 16.00 -23.29 -26.55
C GLN A 776 15.44 -21.88 -26.77
N PHE A 777 16.27 -20.84 -26.66
CA PHE A 777 15.84 -19.46 -26.94
C PHE A 777 15.37 -19.28 -28.39
N ALA A 778 16.05 -19.91 -29.35
CA ALA A 778 15.65 -19.84 -30.75
C ALA A 778 14.28 -20.50 -31.03
N HIS A 779 13.86 -21.46 -30.19
CA HIS A 779 12.57 -22.13 -30.30
C HIS A 779 11.46 -21.40 -29.54
N SER A 780 11.72 -20.97 -28.30
CA SER A 780 10.69 -20.42 -27.40
C SER A 780 10.54 -18.90 -27.47
N HIS A 781 11.63 -18.19 -27.78
CA HIS A 781 11.74 -16.73 -27.66
C HIS A 781 11.48 -16.17 -26.23
N ASP A 782 11.61 -17.01 -25.20
CA ASP A 782 11.41 -16.60 -23.80
C ASP A 782 12.60 -15.75 -23.29
N GLY A 783 12.30 -14.59 -22.70
CA GLY A 783 13.28 -13.65 -22.13
C GLY A 783 14.08 -14.22 -20.94
N SER A 784 13.58 -15.27 -20.29
CA SER A 784 14.27 -15.96 -19.18
C SER A 784 15.64 -16.50 -19.61
N TYR A 785 15.75 -17.04 -20.83
CA TYR A 785 17.02 -17.51 -21.37
C TYR A 785 18.02 -16.37 -21.60
N LEU A 786 17.54 -15.20 -22.03
CA LEU A 786 18.40 -14.01 -22.16
C LEU A 786 18.93 -13.54 -20.80
N SER A 787 18.15 -13.71 -19.74
CA SER A 787 18.59 -13.39 -18.37
C SER A 787 19.74 -14.30 -17.92
N VAL A 788 19.72 -15.58 -18.31
CA VAL A 788 20.86 -16.50 -18.07
C VAL A 788 22.07 -16.07 -18.88
N ILE A 789 21.91 -15.79 -20.17
CA ILE A 789 23.00 -15.36 -21.07
C ILE A 789 23.62 -14.05 -20.57
N ARG A 790 22.81 -13.10 -20.09
CA ARG A 790 23.26 -11.88 -19.43
C ARG A 790 24.16 -12.18 -18.23
N SER A 791 23.77 -13.15 -17.41
CA SER A 791 24.55 -13.55 -16.23
C SER A 791 25.86 -14.25 -16.63
N VAL A 792 25.86 -15.04 -17.71
CA VAL A 792 27.07 -15.63 -18.30
C VAL A 792 28.04 -14.55 -18.78
N ILE A 793 27.54 -13.51 -19.46
CA ILE A 793 28.36 -12.36 -19.89
C ILE A 793 29.01 -11.70 -18.67
N GLY A 794 28.29 -11.55 -17.55
CA GLY A 794 28.88 -11.01 -16.31
C GLY A 794 29.98 -11.88 -15.67
N CYS A 795 30.08 -13.16 -16.02
CA CYS A 795 31.08 -14.11 -15.50
C CYS A 795 32.32 -14.24 -16.38
N ALA A 796 32.23 -13.81 -17.64
CA ALA A 796 33.24 -14.06 -18.64
C ALA A 796 34.53 -13.25 -18.40
N GLY A 797 35.66 -13.81 -18.85
CA GLY A 797 36.94 -13.12 -18.87
C GLY A 797 37.13 -12.29 -20.14
N ASP A 798 38.14 -11.42 -20.14
CA ASP A 798 38.48 -10.55 -21.29
C ASP A 798 39.45 -11.21 -22.30
N ASP A 799 39.53 -12.55 -22.34
CA ASP A 799 40.36 -13.23 -23.32
C ASP A 799 39.76 -13.17 -24.74
N GLU A 800 40.63 -13.21 -25.75
CA GLU A 800 40.24 -13.00 -27.15
C GLU A 800 39.26 -14.08 -27.66
N ALA A 801 39.41 -15.34 -27.22
CA ALA A 801 38.55 -16.44 -27.65
C ALA A 801 37.13 -16.30 -27.08
N THR A 802 37.03 -15.90 -25.81
CA THR A 802 35.76 -15.58 -25.15
C THR A 802 35.10 -14.37 -25.81
N ALA A 803 35.86 -13.31 -26.10
CA ALA A 803 35.35 -12.10 -26.75
C ALA A 803 34.74 -12.38 -28.13
N VAL A 804 35.39 -13.19 -28.96
CA VAL A 804 34.85 -13.60 -30.28
C VAL A 804 33.56 -14.40 -30.14
N SER A 805 33.54 -15.35 -29.20
CA SER A 805 32.38 -16.22 -28.96
C SER A 805 31.17 -15.42 -28.46
N LEU A 806 31.37 -14.56 -27.47
CA LEU A 806 30.32 -13.70 -26.91
C LEU A 806 29.84 -12.63 -27.88
N THR A 807 30.71 -12.10 -28.74
CA THR A 807 30.29 -11.19 -29.82
C THR A 807 29.28 -11.88 -30.74
N ARG A 808 29.55 -13.13 -31.12
CA ARG A 808 28.61 -13.92 -31.94
C ARG A 808 27.30 -14.20 -31.20
N VAL A 809 27.37 -14.54 -29.92
CA VAL A 809 26.18 -14.74 -29.07
C VAL A 809 25.33 -13.47 -29.04
N MET A 810 25.95 -12.32 -28.78
CA MET A 810 25.28 -11.02 -28.68
C MET A 810 24.51 -10.66 -29.96
N VAL A 811 25.11 -10.91 -31.13
CA VAL A 811 24.46 -10.72 -32.43
C VAL A 811 23.25 -11.65 -32.57
N ILE A 812 23.43 -12.96 -32.37
CA ILE A 812 22.35 -13.95 -32.54
C ILE A 812 21.15 -13.61 -31.68
N VAL A 813 21.35 -13.36 -30.39
CA VAL A 813 20.23 -13.15 -29.47
C VAL A 813 19.55 -11.81 -29.70
N SER A 814 20.31 -10.74 -29.94
CA SER A 814 19.74 -9.40 -30.15
C SER A 814 18.94 -9.32 -31.45
N GLU A 815 19.48 -9.84 -32.56
CA GLU A 815 18.78 -9.85 -33.84
C GLU A 815 17.53 -10.73 -33.79
N THR A 816 17.61 -11.90 -33.15
CA THR A 816 16.45 -12.79 -32.98
C THR A 816 15.34 -12.12 -32.16
N SER A 817 15.68 -11.49 -31.03
CA SER A 817 14.73 -10.75 -30.20
C SER A 817 14.08 -9.60 -30.96
N MET A 818 14.88 -8.76 -31.61
CA MET A 818 14.38 -7.61 -32.37
C MET A 818 13.50 -8.04 -33.55
N ALA A 819 13.88 -9.10 -34.27
CA ALA A 819 13.09 -9.64 -35.37
C ALA A 819 11.73 -10.17 -34.88
N LYS A 820 11.69 -10.86 -33.74
CA LYS A 820 10.44 -11.36 -33.15
C LYS A 820 9.53 -10.21 -32.70
N ILE A 821 10.06 -9.23 -31.98
CA ILE A 821 9.29 -8.06 -31.53
C ILE A 821 8.77 -7.26 -32.74
N ALA A 822 9.58 -7.11 -33.80
CA ALA A 822 9.17 -6.43 -35.02
C ALA A 822 8.08 -7.20 -35.79
N ALA A 823 8.13 -8.53 -35.82
CA ALA A 823 7.12 -9.36 -36.48
C ALA A 823 5.74 -9.24 -35.83
N ASP A 824 5.69 -9.13 -34.50
CA ASP A 824 4.43 -9.04 -33.75
C ASP A 824 3.92 -7.59 -33.60
N GLY A 825 4.74 -6.60 -34.01
CA GLY A 825 4.31 -5.22 -34.23
C GLY A 825 4.19 -4.33 -32.98
N SER A 826 4.41 -4.88 -31.78
CA SER A 826 4.40 -4.13 -30.52
C SER A 826 5.35 -4.73 -29.48
N VAL A 827 5.99 -3.87 -28.69
CA VAL A 827 6.81 -4.28 -27.52
C VAL A 827 5.96 -4.86 -26.38
N ASP A 828 4.65 -4.59 -26.39
CA ASP A 828 3.71 -5.02 -25.35
C ASP A 828 3.27 -6.48 -25.51
N GLU A 829 3.45 -7.09 -26.68
CA GLU A 829 3.12 -8.51 -26.92
C GLU A 829 4.13 -9.45 -26.25
N HIS A 830 5.40 -9.02 -26.12
CA HIS A 830 6.48 -9.79 -25.49
C HIS A 830 7.25 -8.95 -24.45
N PRO A 831 6.63 -8.61 -23.32
CA PRO A 831 7.23 -7.71 -22.34
C PRO A 831 8.48 -8.33 -21.68
N GLY A 832 8.45 -9.63 -21.35
CA GLY A 832 9.60 -10.35 -20.78
C GLY A 832 10.82 -10.39 -21.70
N LEU A 833 10.60 -10.61 -23.01
CA LEU A 833 11.67 -10.60 -24.01
C LEU A 833 12.29 -9.20 -24.17
N THR A 834 11.46 -8.17 -24.23
CA THR A 834 11.89 -6.78 -24.40
C THR A 834 12.71 -6.30 -23.20
N THR A 835 12.22 -6.56 -21.98
CA THR A 835 12.89 -6.17 -20.73
C THR A 835 14.24 -6.90 -20.58
N ALA A 836 14.28 -8.20 -20.89
CA ALA A 836 15.51 -8.99 -20.83
C ALA A 836 16.55 -8.54 -21.88
N LEU A 837 16.13 -8.16 -23.09
CA LEU A 837 17.03 -7.62 -24.12
C LEU A 837 17.70 -6.31 -23.68
N PHE A 838 16.93 -5.37 -23.12
CA PHE A 838 17.49 -4.12 -22.61
C PHE A 838 18.52 -4.37 -21.50
N SER A 839 18.20 -5.26 -20.56
CA SER A 839 19.08 -5.65 -19.46
C SER A 839 20.36 -6.35 -19.95
N LEU A 840 20.24 -7.22 -20.95
CA LEU A 840 21.35 -7.91 -21.60
C LEU A 840 22.35 -6.92 -22.22
N VAL A 841 21.85 -5.97 -23.03
CA VAL A 841 22.67 -4.99 -23.74
C VAL A 841 23.38 -4.05 -22.76
N ALA A 842 22.66 -3.57 -21.74
CA ALA A 842 23.23 -2.77 -20.67
C ALA A 842 24.38 -3.52 -19.96
N THR A 843 24.13 -4.76 -19.53
CA THR A 843 25.12 -5.58 -18.81
C THR A 843 26.36 -5.85 -19.68
N CYS A 844 26.17 -6.12 -20.97
CA CYS A 844 27.28 -6.28 -21.92
C CYS A 844 28.11 -4.99 -22.02
N GLY A 845 27.48 -3.81 -22.08
CA GLY A 845 28.17 -2.53 -22.07
C GLY A 845 28.98 -2.27 -20.79
N THR A 846 28.46 -2.71 -19.64
CA THR A 846 29.12 -2.54 -18.33
C THR A 846 30.32 -3.48 -18.14
N HIS A 847 30.18 -4.75 -18.52
CA HIS A 847 31.21 -5.77 -18.29
C HIS A 847 32.20 -5.90 -19.46
N HIS A 848 31.71 -5.93 -20.70
CA HIS A 848 32.52 -6.14 -21.91
C HIS A 848 32.20 -5.12 -23.01
N PRO A 849 32.55 -3.84 -22.82
CA PRO A 849 32.20 -2.75 -23.73
C PRO A 849 32.74 -2.95 -25.16
N SER A 850 33.90 -3.59 -25.32
CA SER A 850 34.45 -3.94 -26.64
C SER A 850 33.55 -4.89 -27.42
N ILE A 851 32.92 -5.86 -26.76
CA ILE A 851 32.00 -6.83 -27.34
C ILE A 851 30.71 -6.14 -27.81
N LEU A 852 30.17 -5.23 -26.99
CA LEU A 852 29.00 -4.44 -27.38
C LEU A 852 29.29 -3.58 -28.63
N VAL A 853 30.47 -2.96 -28.71
CA VAL A 853 30.87 -2.17 -29.89
C VAL A 853 31.03 -3.05 -31.12
N GLN A 854 31.75 -4.18 -31.00
CA GLN A 854 32.01 -5.09 -32.11
C GLN A 854 30.74 -5.78 -32.64
N SER A 855 29.80 -6.10 -31.75
CA SER A 855 28.51 -6.69 -32.14
C SER A 855 27.58 -5.71 -32.86
N ASN A 856 27.80 -4.40 -32.72
CA ASN A 856 27.03 -3.32 -33.35
C ASN A 856 25.50 -3.36 -33.05
N GLN A 857 25.10 -3.88 -31.89
CA GLN A 857 23.67 -4.07 -31.56
C GLN A 857 23.03 -2.85 -30.87
N LEU A 858 23.84 -1.92 -30.34
CA LEU A 858 23.37 -0.79 -29.54
C LEU A 858 22.37 0.12 -30.30
N GLU A 859 22.61 0.38 -31.58
CA GLU A 859 21.74 1.25 -32.40
C GLU A 859 20.35 0.65 -32.59
N GLY A 860 20.25 -0.65 -32.90
CA GLY A 860 18.97 -1.33 -33.07
C GLY A 860 18.15 -1.35 -31.77
N VAL A 861 18.82 -1.59 -30.64
CA VAL A 861 18.19 -1.61 -29.32
C VAL A 861 17.73 -0.20 -28.89
N LEU A 862 18.49 0.85 -29.23
CA LEU A 862 18.06 2.23 -29.01
C LEU A 862 16.85 2.61 -29.87
N ALA A 863 16.77 2.14 -31.11
CA ALA A 863 15.58 2.31 -31.93
C ALA A 863 14.36 1.64 -31.27
N LEU A 864 14.53 0.42 -30.76
CA LEU A 864 13.49 -0.29 -30.00
C LEU A 864 13.05 0.48 -28.74
N ALA A 865 13.99 1.06 -27.99
CA ALA A 865 13.70 1.89 -26.82
C ALA A 865 12.83 3.11 -27.17
N LEU A 866 13.03 3.73 -28.34
CA LEU A 866 12.18 4.83 -28.82
C LEU A 866 10.73 4.39 -29.06
N HIS A 867 10.53 3.16 -29.55
CA HIS A 867 9.19 2.58 -29.69
C HIS A 867 8.57 2.24 -28.33
N ALA A 868 9.38 1.77 -27.38
CA ALA A 868 8.93 1.39 -26.04
C ALA A 868 8.39 2.57 -25.21
N PHE A 869 8.71 3.84 -25.56
CA PHE A 869 8.11 5.01 -24.92
C PHE A 869 6.59 5.15 -25.08
N LYS A 870 5.99 4.40 -26.01
CA LYS A 870 4.54 4.35 -26.25
C LYS A 870 3.85 3.16 -25.55
N SER A 871 4.63 2.28 -24.94
CA SER A 871 4.16 1.09 -24.23
C SER A 871 3.20 1.46 -23.11
N GLN A 872 2.11 0.70 -23.00
CA GLN A 872 1.20 0.80 -21.84
C GLN A 872 1.63 -0.13 -20.70
N ASN A 873 2.61 -1.01 -20.93
CA ASN A 873 3.14 -1.92 -19.92
C ASN A 873 4.18 -1.20 -19.02
N PRO A 874 3.93 -1.09 -17.70
CA PRO A 874 4.82 -0.38 -16.79
C PRO A 874 6.20 -1.04 -16.64
N GLU A 875 6.31 -2.36 -16.83
CA GLU A 875 7.58 -3.09 -16.71
C GLU A 875 8.51 -2.79 -17.89
N VAL A 876 7.97 -2.82 -19.11
CA VAL A 876 8.70 -2.43 -20.34
C VAL A 876 9.15 -0.97 -20.24
N GLY A 877 8.27 -0.09 -19.76
CA GLY A 877 8.61 1.31 -19.53
C GLY A 877 9.72 1.49 -18.50
N ALA A 878 9.65 0.79 -17.36
CA ALA A 878 10.69 0.84 -16.34
C ALA A 878 12.04 0.35 -16.88
N ALA A 879 12.08 -0.80 -17.56
CA ALA A 879 13.30 -1.37 -18.15
C ALA A 879 13.92 -0.46 -19.22
N THR A 880 13.09 0.19 -20.05
CA THR A 880 13.55 1.16 -21.06
C THR A 880 14.24 2.36 -20.41
N LEU A 881 13.66 2.88 -19.32
CA LEU A 881 14.23 4.01 -18.58
C LEU A 881 15.52 3.62 -17.85
N ASP A 882 15.57 2.44 -17.24
CA ASP A 882 16.75 1.91 -16.56
C ASP A 882 17.91 1.68 -17.56
N PHE A 883 17.61 1.16 -18.75
CA PHE A 883 18.58 1.03 -19.84
C PHE A 883 19.20 2.38 -20.25
N LEU A 884 18.38 3.43 -20.40
CA LEU A 884 18.88 4.76 -20.76
C LEU A 884 19.72 5.42 -19.65
N LEU A 885 19.38 5.18 -18.38
CA LEU A 885 20.20 5.62 -17.25
C LEU A 885 21.55 4.94 -17.25
N GLU A 886 21.59 3.63 -17.50
CA GLU A 886 22.84 2.88 -17.57
C GLU A 886 23.69 3.35 -18.75
N LEU A 887 23.11 3.59 -19.92
CA LEU A 887 23.85 4.18 -21.06
C LEU A 887 24.44 5.56 -20.74
N GLY A 888 23.69 6.42 -20.04
CA GLY A 888 24.20 7.70 -19.56
C GLY A 888 25.37 7.53 -18.59
N SER A 889 25.25 6.58 -17.65
CA SER A 889 26.32 6.22 -16.71
C SER A 889 27.58 5.74 -17.44
N LEU A 890 27.45 4.81 -18.38
CA LEU A 890 28.56 4.27 -19.19
C LEU A 890 29.28 5.37 -19.97
N TYR A 891 28.53 6.30 -20.58
CA TYR A 891 29.12 7.46 -21.24
C TYR A 891 29.87 8.37 -20.25
N GLY A 892 29.26 8.65 -19.10
CA GLY A 892 29.79 9.55 -18.08
C GLY A 892 31.00 9.02 -17.30
N GLN A 893 31.20 7.70 -17.23
CA GLN A 893 32.37 7.10 -16.56
C GLN A 893 33.69 7.61 -17.15
N ILE A 894 33.79 7.75 -18.47
CA ILE A 894 34.98 8.28 -19.13
C ILE A 894 35.21 9.76 -18.76
N LEU A 895 34.16 10.58 -18.78
CA LEU A 895 34.27 12.01 -18.45
C LEU A 895 34.69 12.29 -17.00
N ARG A 896 34.45 11.35 -16.09
CA ARG A 896 34.82 11.46 -14.66
C ARG A 896 36.20 10.87 -14.35
N THR A 897 36.80 10.14 -15.30
CA THR A 897 38.08 9.46 -15.08
C THR A 897 39.22 10.38 -15.53
N PRO A 898 40.23 10.65 -14.68
CA PRO A 898 41.40 11.46 -15.08
C PRO A 898 42.13 10.90 -16.29
N ASP A 899 42.57 11.77 -17.21
CA ASP A 899 43.24 11.41 -18.47
C ASP A 899 44.42 10.43 -18.29
N SER A 900 45.17 10.57 -17.19
CA SER A 900 46.29 9.68 -16.86
C SER A 900 45.92 8.21 -16.67
N LEU A 901 44.66 7.92 -16.32
CA LEU A 901 44.16 6.55 -16.08
C LEU A 901 43.50 5.93 -17.33
N LEU A 902 43.23 6.72 -18.38
CA LEU A 902 42.55 6.28 -19.59
C LEU A 902 43.44 5.49 -20.56
N HIS A 903 44.75 5.40 -20.31
CA HIS A 903 45.73 4.76 -21.20
C HIS A 903 45.92 3.25 -20.98
N GLY A 904 45.15 2.63 -20.08
CA GLY A 904 45.20 1.18 -19.82
C GLY A 904 44.38 0.32 -20.79
N LEU A 905 44.75 -0.96 -20.93
CA LEU A 905 44.00 -1.94 -21.74
C LEU A 905 42.52 -2.05 -21.31
N GLU A 906 42.25 -1.92 -20.01
CA GLU A 906 40.90 -1.95 -19.41
C GLU A 906 39.97 -0.85 -19.93
N PHE A 907 40.51 0.31 -20.34
CA PHE A 907 39.72 1.45 -20.82
C PHE A 907 39.56 1.48 -22.33
N SER A 908 40.30 0.66 -23.08
CA SER A 908 40.24 0.64 -24.55
C SER A 908 38.82 0.37 -25.07
N GLY A 909 38.15 -0.66 -24.55
CA GLY A 909 36.76 -0.98 -24.88
C GLY A 909 35.79 0.11 -24.43
N LYS A 910 35.99 0.68 -23.23
CA LYS A 910 35.13 1.77 -22.71
C LYS A 910 35.23 3.04 -23.54
N LEU A 911 36.42 3.37 -24.05
CA LEU A 911 36.64 4.49 -24.95
C LEU A 911 35.94 4.28 -26.29
N LEU A 912 36.00 3.07 -26.85
CA LEU A 912 35.26 2.72 -28.07
C LEU A 912 33.74 2.82 -27.86
N LEU A 913 33.23 2.34 -26.73
CA LEU A 913 31.80 2.45 -26.40
C LEU A 913 31.39 3.90 -26.19
N HIS A 914 32.22 4.70 -25.50
CA HIS A 914 32.00 6.14 -25.35
C HIS A 914 31.92 6.83 -26.72
N GLN A 915 32.83 6.52 -27.65
CA GLN A 915 32.79 7.04 -29.02
C GLN A 915 31.53 6.59 -29.76
N GLN A 916 31.13 5.33 -29.65
CA GLN A 916 29.90 4.83 -30.28
C GLN A 916 28.66 5.53 -29.73
N ILE A 917 28.53 5.67 -28.40
CA ILE A 917 27.43 6.42 -27.77
C ILE A 917 27.48 7.88 -28.22
N GLN A 918 28.66 8.50 -28.29
CA GLN A 918 28.83 9.85 -28.78
C GLN A 918 28.35 9.98 -30.22
N THR A 919 28.77 9.11 -31.14
CA THR A 919 28.30 9.14 -32.54
C THR A 919 26.78 8.96 -32.63
N LEU A 920 26.19 8.02 -31.89
CA LEU A 920 24.74 7.81 -31.89
C LEU A 920 23.96 9.01 -31.33
N PHE A 921 24.34 9.50 -30.14
CA PHE A 921 23.62 10.57 -29.46
C PHE A 921 23.90 11.94 -30.07
N PHE A 922 25.10 12.14 -30.63
CA PHE A 922 25.59 13.44 -31.08
C PHE A 922 25.49 13.63 -32.58
N GLU A 923 26.02 12.69 -33.37
CA GLU A 923 26.06 12.81 -34.83
C GLU A 923 24.75 12.32 -35.46
N LYS A 924 24.17 11.23 -34.95
CA LYS A 924 22.86 10.71 -35.40
C LYS A 924 21.66 11.31 -34.66
N ASP A 925 21.89 12.28 -33.77
CA ASP A 925 20.84 13.05 -33.07
C ASP A 925 19.85 12.21 -32.23
N VAL A 926 20.24 10.98 -31.83
CA VAL A 926 19.37 10.07 -31.07
C VAL A 926 18.96 10.68 -29.73
N GLN A 927 19.83 11.49 -29.12
CA GLN A 927 19.52 12.20 -27.86
C GLN A 927 18.30 13.10 -27.98
N TYR A 928 18.13 13.80 -29.12
CA TYR A 928 16.96 14.63 -29.38
C TYR A 928 15.69 13.79 -29.43
N HIS A 929 15.72 12.67 -30.14
CA HIS A 929 14.58 11.75 -30.26
C HIS A 929 14.21 11.12 -28.92
N VAL A 930 15.19 10.77 -28.09
CA VAL A 930 14.97 10.27 -26.72
C VAL A 930 14.29 11.34 -25.86
N LEU A 931 14.78 12.59 -25.88
CA LEU A 931 14.15 13.69 -25.15
C LEU A 931 12.72 13.96 -25.66
N PHE A 932 12.51 13.98 -26.97
CA PHE A 932 11.18 14.13 -27.56
C PHE A 932 10.22 13.04 -27.08
N ALA A 933 10.65 11.79 -27.08
CA ALA A 933 9.83 10.66 -26.64
C ALA A 933 9.58 10.69 -25.12
N LEU A 934 10.59 11.02 -24.30
CA LEU A 934 10.46 11.14 -22.84
C LEU A 934 9.47 12.23 -22.42
N PHE A 935 9.47 13.38 -23.10
CA PHE A 935 8.52 14.45 -22.80
C PHE A 935 7.09 14.07 -23.18
N ASN A 936 6.90 13.34 -24.28
CA ASN A 936 5.59 12.77 -24.62
C ASN A 936 5.16 11.68 -23.63
N ALA A 937 6.09 10.83 -23.18
CA ALA A 937 5.83 9.83 -22.14
C ALA A 937 5.38 10.49 -20.83
N ALA A 938 6.09 11.53 -20.37
CA ALA A 938 5.71 12.34 -19.19
C ALA A 938 4.33 13.02 -19.34
N ALA A 939 3.95 13.33 -20.58
CA ALA A 939 2.67 13.94 -20.92
C ALA A 939 1.49 12.96 -21.02
N GLY A 940 1.69 11.69 -20.68
CA GLY A 940 0.65 10.65 -20.70
C GLY A 940 0.88 9.54 -21.71
N GLY A 941 2.04 9.49 -22.37
CA GLY A 941 2.44 8.33 -23.18
C GLY A 941 2.79 7.08 -22.35
N MET A 942 3.13 7.25 -21.07
CA MET A 942 3.43 6.17 -20.11
C MET A 942 2.63 6.32 -18.82
N SER A 943 2.59 5.24 -18.02
CA SER A 943 1.97 5.23 -16.69
C SER A 943 2.48 6.38 -15.81
N PRO A 944 1.59 7.12 -15.10
CA PRO A 944 1.99 8.16 -14.16
C PRO A 944 2.93 7.68 -13.04
N SER A 945 2.93 6.38 -12.72
CA SER A 945 3.84 5.79 -11.73
C SER A 945 5.32 5.92 -12.12
N LEU A 946 5.62 6.03 -13.42
CA LEU A 946 6.99 6.12 -13.94
C LEU A 946 7.52 7.56 -14.03
N MET A 947 6.72 8.58 -13.68
CA MET A 947 7.12 9.98 -13.81
C MET A 947 8.41 10.32 -13.06
N GLU A 948 8.67 9.65 -11.94
CA GLU A 948 9.92 9.81 -11.19
C GLU A 948 11.14 9.34 -11.97
N LYS A 949 11.06 8.14 -12.57
CA LYS A 949 12.12 7.59 -13.41
C LYS A 949 12.30 8.43 -14.68
N ILE A 950 11.21 8.85 -15.34
CA ILE A 950 11.27 9.71 -16.52
C ILE A 950 12.01 11.01 -16.20
N ALA A 951 11.67 11.66 -15.08
CA ALA A 951 12.36 12.86 -14.64
C ALA A 951 13.86 12.62 -14.39
N GLU A 952 14.21 11.46 -13.84
CA GLU A 952 15.60 11.09 -13.62
C GLU A 952 16.38 10.86 -14.93
N VAL A 953 15.78 10.20 -15.94
CA VAL A 953 16.42 10.03 -17.26
C VAL A 953 16.64 11.38 -17.94
N VAL A 954 15.62 12.26 -17.93
CA VAL A 954 15.74 13.61 -18.49
C VAL A 954 16.83 14.39 -17.75
N ARG A 955 16.86 14.34 -16.41
CA ARG A 955 17.90 14.98 -15.59
C ARG A 955 19.29 14.44 -15.89
N SER A 956 19.42 13.13 -16.10
CA SER A 956 20.68 12.47 -16.42
C SER A 956 21.35 13.04 -17.68
N CYS A 957 20.57 13.62 -18.60
CA CYS A 957 21.12 14.28 -19.79
C CYS A 957 22.04 15.45 -19.45
N TRP A 958 21.65 16.28 -18.46
CA TRP A 958 22.51 17.38 -17.97
C TRP A 958 23.75 16.87 -17.25
N VAL A 959 23.60 15.75 -16.53
CA VAL A 959 24.67 15.17 -15.71
C VAL A 959 25.73 14.48 -16.56
N TYR A 960 25.34 13.77 -17.61
CA TYR A 960 26.23 12.91 -18.39
C TYR A 960 26.61 13.47 -19.75
N PHE A 961 25.70 14.10 -20.49
CA PHE A 961 25.94 14.58 -21.87
C PHE A 961 26.27 16.08 -21.95
N GLY A 962 26.36 16.75 -20.80
CA GLY A 962 26.74 18.15 -20.69
C GLY A 962 25.54 19.12 -20.69
N ARG A 963 25.69 20.19 -19.90
CA ARG A 963 24.66 21.19 -19.67
C ARG A 963 24.30 21.99 -20.92
N GLN A 964 25.29 22.56 -21.61
CA GLN A 964 25.07 23.42 -22.77
C GLN A 964 24.29 22.68 -23.87
N ARG A 965 24.73 21.46 -24.20
CA ARG A 965 24.05 20.62 -25.20
C ARG A 965 22.62 20.29 -24.81
N SER A 966 22.40 19.90 -23.55
CA SER A 966 21.05 19.62 -23.06
C SER A 966 20.14 20.84 -23.16
N GLU A 967 20.65 22.04 -22.83
CA GLU A 967 19.92 23.30 -22.98
C GLU A 967 19.58 23.61 -24.45
N GLU A 968 20.53 23.42 -25.37
CA GLU A 968 20.31 23.59 -26.81
C GLU A 968 19.25 22.62 -27.36
N LEU A 969 19.28 21.36 -26.94
CA LEU A 969 18.29 20.35 -27.34
C LEU A 969 16.90 20.65 -26.80
N ILE A 970 16.78 21.12 -25.55
CA ILE A 970 15.49 21.52 -24.98
C ILE A 970 14.95 22.76 -25.70
N PHE A 971 15.81 23.73 -26.02
CA PHE A 971 15.40 24.90 -26.80
C PHE A 971 14.89 24.50 -28.19
N ARG A 972 15.61 23.58 -28.86
CA ARG A 972 15.18 23.00 -30.13
C ARG A 972 13.85 22.27 -30.00
N LEU A 973 13.69 21.43 -28.97
CA LEU A 973 12.47 20.67 -28.70
C LEU A 973 11.26 21.60 -28.53
N LEU A 974 11.41 22.66 -27.74
CA LEU A 974 10.33 23.63 -27.50
C LEU A 974 10.02 24.53 -28.70
N SER A 975 10.89 24.53 -29.71
CA SER A 975 10.74 25.26 -30.98
C SER A 975 10.28 24.37 -32.13
N ASP A 976 10.26 23.05 -31.94
CA ASP A 976 9.84 22.09 -32.96
C ASP A 976 8.31 22.04 -33.07
N GLY A 977 7.78 22.38 -34.24
CA GLY A 977 6.34 22.37 -34.53
C GLY A 977 5.72 20.97 -34.46
N ASN A 978 6.52 19.91 -34.63
CA ASN A 978 6.05 18.52 -34.48
C ASN A 978 5.95 18.08 -33.02
N PHE A 979 6.60 18.80 -32.11
CA PHE A 979 6.49 18.57 -30.68
C PHE A 979 5.28 19.36 -30.15
N LEU A 980 4.22 18.67 -29.73
CA LEU A 980 3.00 19.33 -29.26
C LEU A 980 3.24 20.22 -28.02
N GLY A 981 4.30 19.98 -27.25
CA GLY A 981 4.70 20.87 -26.15
C GLY A 981 5.21 22.25 -26.60
N SER A 982 5.55 22.44 -27.89
CA SER A 982 5.83 23.76 -28.47
C SER A 982 4.59 24.66 -28.52
N GLN A 983 3.39 24.08 -28.49
CA GLN A 983 2.11 24.78 -28.45
C GLN A 983 1.73 25.26 -27.04
N VAL A 984 2.54 24.93 -26.02
CA VAL A 984 2.40 25.50 -24.66
C VAL A 984 2.71 26.99 -24.70
N SER A 985 1.96 27.78 -23.92
CA SER A 985 2.09 29.23 -23.90
C SER A 985 3.56 29.66 -23.75
N GLU A 986 3.97 30.69 -24.50
CA GLU A 986 5.34 31.21 -24.50
C GLU A 986 5.84 31.55 -23.09
N ARG A 987 4.96 32.08 -22.24
CA ARG A 987 5.24 32.33 -20.82
C ARG A 987 5.65 31.05 -20.08
N ALA A 988 4.86 29.98 -20.18
CA ALA A 988 5.15 28.72 -19.49
C ALA A 988 6.40 28.02 -20.05
N ARG A 989 6.66 28.13 -21.37
CA ARG A 989 7.92 27.66 -21.98
C ARG A 989 9.14 28.43 -21.45
N SER A 990 9.02 29.76 -21.34
CA SER A 990 10.08 30.63 -20.81
C SER A 990 10.34 30.38 -19.32
N GLU A 991 9.28 30.22 -18.52
CA GLU A 991 9.38 29.86 -17.10
C GLU A 991 10.03 28.48 -16.94
N PHE A 992 9.62 27.48 -17.73
CA PHE A 992 10.23 26.15 -17.70
C PHE A 992 11.73 26.20 -17.99
N LEU A 993 12.14 26.86 -19.07
CA LEU A 993 13.55 27.04 -19.43
C LEU A 993 14.34 27.76 -18.33
N ALA A 994 13.77 28.80 -17.73
CA ALA A 994 14.41 29.58 -16.68
C ALA A 994 14.67 28.76 -15.40
N PHE A 995 13.86 27.73 -15.12
CA PHE A 995 14.00 26.91 -13.92
C PHE A 995 14.73 25.59 -14.15
N ILE A 996 14.41 24.86 -15.22
CA ILE A 996 14.91 23.48 -15.45
C ILE A 996 16.43 23.44 -15.61
N SER A 997 16.99 24.49 -16.22
CA SER A 997 18.42 24.60 -16.54
C SER A 997 19.26 25.17 -15.40
N THR A 998 18.68 25.50 -14.24
CA THR A 998 19.45 26.06 -13.11
C THR A 998 20.25 24.97 -12.38
N PRO A 999 21.49 25.23 -11.92
CA PRO A 999 22.28 24.24 -11.17
C PRO A 999 21.51 23.70 -9.96
N SER A 1000 20.88 24.60 -9.19
CA SER A 1000 20.04 24.24 -8.03
C SER A 1000 18.86 23.31 -8.36
N CYS A 1001 18.41 23.27 -9.61
CA CYS A 1001 17.34 22.38 -10.07
C CYS A 1001 17.91 21.04 -10.52
N VAL A 1002 18.97 21.04 -11.33
CA VAL A 1002 19.64 19.83 -11.84
C VAL A 1002 20.24 18.99 -10.70
N ASP A 1003 20.80 19.65 -9.69
CA ASP A 1003 21.41 18.98 -8.52
C ASP A 1003 20.37 18.42 -7.53
N ASN A 1004 19.11 18.85 -7.63
CA ASN A 1004 18.03 18.42 -6.74
C ASN A 1004 16.96 17.62 -7.50
N PRO A 1005 16.96 16.28 -7.43
CA PRO A 1005 16.05 15.45 -8.24
C PRO A 1005 14.57 15.73 -7.94
N ARG A 1006 14.22 16.03 -6.67
CA ARG A 1006 12.85 16.40 -6.29
C ARG A 1006 12.42 17.74 -6.86
N LYS A 1007 13.34 18.71 -6.99
CA LYS A 1007 13.05 20.00 -7.63
C LYS A 1007 12.93 19.84 -9.14
N PHE A 1008 13.84 19.09 -9.77
CA PHE A 1008 13.80 18.78 -11.19
C PHE A 1008 12.48 18.13 -11.60
N LYS A 1009 12.07 17.07 -10.89
CA LYS A 1009 10.79 16.37 -11.08
C LYS A 1009 9.60 17.34 -11.00
N ARG A 1010 9.58 18.24 -10.00
CA ARG A 1010 8.49 19.22 -9.85
C ARG A 1010 8.41 20.19 -11.02
N VAL A 1011 9.54 20.70 -11.50
CA VAL A 1011 9.60 21.64 -12.64
C VAL A 1011 9.17 20.94 -13.94
N LEU A 1012 9.68 19.73 -14.19
CA LEU A 1012 9.30 18.93 -15.36
C LEU A 1012 7.80 18.59 -15.32
N ASN A 1013 7.29 18.10 -14.19
CA ASN A 1013 5.88 17.74 -14.05
C ASN A 1013 4.96 18.94 -14.24
N ALA A 1014 5.30 20.11 -13.69
CA ALA A 1014 4.53 21.33 -13.89
C ALA A 1014 4.41 21.71 -15.37
N PHE A 1015 5.51 21.61 -16.13
CA PHE A 1015 5.48 21.84 -17.58
C PHE A 1015 4.63 20.79 -18.31
N CYS A 1016 4.81 19.51 -17.99
CA CYS A 1016 4.03 18.42 -18.57
C CYS A 1016 2.52 18.51 -18.25
N ASP A 1017 2.14 19.08 -17.11
CA ASP A 1017 0.72 19.34 -16.79
C ASP A 1017 0.12 20.44 -17.67
N HIS A 1018 0.89 21.49 -17.98
CA HIS A 1018 0.48 22.50 -18.98
C HIS A 1018 0.35 21.88 -20.37
N PHE A 1019 1.28 21.00 -20.72
CA PHE A 1019 1.29 20.26 -21.98
C PHE A 1019 0.04 19.34 -22.12
N LYS A 1020 -0.31 18.58 -21.07
CA LYS A 1020 -1.54 17.75 -20.99
C LYS A 1020 -2.84 18.56 -21.17
N ARG A 1021 -2.90 19.76 -20.59
CA ARG A 1021 -4.08 20.64 -20.70
C ARG A 1021 -4.29 21.18 -22.11
N ASN A 1022 -3.21 21.44 -22.85
CA ASN A 1022 -3.32 21.90 -24.25
C ASN A 1022 -3.71 20.76 -25.20
N LEU A 1023 -3.26 19.53 -24.95
CA LEU A 1023 -3.70 18.32 -25.69
C LEU A 1023 -5.22 18.10 -25.58
N SER A 1024 -5.78 18.28 -24.38
CA SER A 1024 -7.25 18.18 -24.18
C SER A 1024 -8.02 19.40 -24.72
N GLY A 1025 -7.36 20.55 -24.88
CA GLY A 1025 -7.93 21.73 -25.55
C GLY A 1025 -7.96 21.64 -27.08
N SER A 1026 -6.92 21.08 -27.70
CA SER A 1026 -6.82 20.89 -29.16
C SER A 1026 -7.78 19.82 -29.69
N ALA A 1027 -7.97 18.72 -28.97
CA ALA A 1027 -8.95 17.68 -29.33
C ALA A 1027 -10.40 18.20 -29.35
N ASN A 1028 -10.71 19.27 -28.60
CA ASN A 1028 -12.00 19.96 -28.62
C ASN A 1028 -12.09 21.05 -29.71
N ALA A 1029 -10.97 21.49 -30.28
CA ALA A 1029 -10.91 22.52 -31.31
C ALA A 1029 -11.04 21.94 -32.73
N GLU A 1030 -10.60 20.70 -32.97
CA GLU A 1030 -10.76 20.02 -34.27
C GLU A 1030 -12.20 19.55 -34.55
N SER A 1031 -13.12 19.65 -33.58
CA SER A 1031 -14.55 19.33 -33.77
C SER A 1031 -15.43 20.53 -34.16
N MET A 1032 -14.86 21.67 -34.56
CA MET A 1032 -15.62 22.79 -35.11
C MET A 1032 -15.28 23.00 -36.60
N PRO A 1033 -16.20 22.74 -37.54
CA PRO A 1033 -16.00 23.03 -38.94
C PRO A 1033 -16.15 24.53 -39.19
N ALA A 1034 -15.29 25.00 -40.11
CA ALA A 1034 -15.42 26.25 -40.84
C ALA A 1034 -16.80 26.40 -41.50
#